data_AF-A0A3M7NV61-F1
#
_entry.id   AF-A0A3M7NV61-F1
#
_cell.length_a   1.000
_cell.length_b   1.000
_cell.length_c   1.000
_cell.angle_alpha   90.00
_cell.angle_beta   90.00
_cell.angle_gamma   90.00
#
_symmetry.space_group_name_H-M   'P 1'
#
loop_
_entity.id
_entity.type
_entity.pdbx_description
1 polymer ?
#
loop_
_entity_poly.entity_id
_entity_poly.type
_entity_poly.pdbx_seq_one_letter_code
_entity_poly.pdbx_strand_id
1 'polypeptide(L)'
;MGSPMPPVTDPDMLADDSVSQSTAPFPPRLAARFYRHTSSRRRSSAHSSRRSSLSSLSLHSHHSNVSCHGGPRSTHIAQHLRRASIIESRKKRLADRAAHAEQVRLRAAAAKNTPRVSHSEERALAAQAAREKLLAEIAARCEEEVRRAKKVAEETREKKAAERARMQEQMADKLADAARRRSIYQSSLRRPRTASLAAVEEKKISAAALPKIGRTAAAKVIQRAWRKHLTRKIFLTFKGLDLDLTQVASKSFEDVTKLLAEERTVKATTQLLKHLGMFDAVQDAGADRAAVRIFLSGYLILAHPMQALSYGGGQENEQELMAKAKALIEPFEIHVQSILQDPLSGTASKTTREELGFSFNEFTSAFHAWKTQDRTVLIDVMINSFVNLDLIIQSTKDDRRGMVAEDYLQAVRSEQVKLLARLKRLAGPEQALARVRTAVRKARKQRASEQRQKNEQHVPRATTPTTKMADMHEPLTPPATPQPTNHRAPSAPQSFITRLGQTMTILPPNREIAHEMQITSSFEVQQQPWSDARKQFMDVLRANMRDSMQNGGVQVAASWTQSMTVLIREKVLNLVSPRHQLYERIDQVLDPKLIAQQSRHGMFSYNAFFSTIASMIAQICSPGRDEAVRVFSADTESDAIDRLFNLINIIDLMTLDHINFQFRLASRQVIEHGHEHEQKMFEQDLQNGVHDLRHAKSWWRIARQSLAAARPTGHVVYARGLTDLALQNSHFSYNQVPETLQIDYIRLLKLRAQAFQMVAVSSILLTTKLRLQRNRQSLWTNDAERLMSLDLTNTSPQRVVSLIESSHQMPSTTRQGLLDFVTRVLPAAAAATNNAANTDQDRQTAIQEERPFDPSSIAEDGVSKEDVFHEQIATFVLKSLREHVFQRLSAASTAEKVRATTSAAQVLARAGMPEFVGHVGEMVDLLERIRNVDLKAHEPWYDQIAAEDPHE
;
A
#
# COMPACT_ATOMS: atom_id res chain seq x y z
N MET A 1 -37.54 -57.25 -1.15
CA MET A 1 -38.12 -57.58 -2.47
C MET A 1 -38.02 -56.30 -3.30
N GLY A 2 -37.15 -56.10 -4.28
CA GLY A 2 -36.20 -56.92 -4.99
C GLY A 2 -36.00 -56.27 -6.38
N SER A 3 -34.89 -55.55 -6.57
CA SER A 3 -34.14 -55.35 -7.83
C SER A 3 -34.82 -54.65 -9.04
N PRO A 4 -34.06 -54.23 -10.10
CA PRO A 4 -32.74 -53.58 -10.13
C PRO A 4 -32.62 -52.43 -11.18
N MET A 5 -31.41 -51.84 -11.24
CA MET A 5 -30.87 -50.81 -12.15
C MET A 5 -31.13 -50.99 -13.67
N PRO A 6 -30.88 -49.91 -14.45
CA PRO A 6 -29.98 -50.04 -15.60
C PRO A 6 -28.91 -48.92 -15.71
N PRO A 7 -27.90 -49.08 -16.61
CA PRO A 7 -26.60 -48.43 -16.52
C PRO A 7 -26.33 -47.29 -17.52
N VAL A 8 -25.23 -46.59 -17.21
CA VAL A 8 -24.32 -45.71 -17.97
C VAL A 8 -24.25 -45.92 -19.50
N THR A 9 -24.33 -44.85 -20.31
CA THR A 9 -23.32 -44.45 -21.33
C THR A 9 -23.69 -43.15 -22.06
N ASP A 10 -22.69 -42.28 -22.25
CA ASP A 10 -22.70 -41.04 -23.02
C ASP A 10 -23.08 -41.24 -24.51
N PRO A 11 -23.55 -40.17 -25.19
CA PRO A 11 -22.82 -39.78 -26.39
C PRO A 11 -22.60 -38.28 -26.56
N ASP A 12 -21.43 -37.99 -27.12
CA ASP A 12 -20.92 -36.71 -27.61
C ASP A 12 -21.88 -35.97 -28.55
N MET A 13 -22.09 -34.70 -28.20
CA MET A 13 -22.02 -33.49 -29.02
C MET A 13 -21.72 -33.66 -30.52
N LEU A 14 -22.77 -33.71 -31.34
CA LEU A 14 -22.79 -33.09 -32.67
C LEU A 14 -24.17 -32.45 -32.87
N ALA A 15 -24.21 -31.11 -32.88
CA ALA A 15 -25.33 -30.35 -33.38
C ALA A 15 -24.93 -29.77 -34.73
N ASP A 16 -25.55 -30.31 -35.77
CA ASP A 16 -25.56 -29.78 -37.13
C ASP A 16 -26.77 -28.85 -37.24
N ASP A 17 -26.55 -27.67 -37.83
CA ASP A 17 -27.60 -26.72 -38.21
C ASP A 17 -28.32 -27.24 -39.47
N SER A 18 -29.65 -27.16 -39.46
CA SER A 18 -30.46 -27.01 -40.68
C SER A 18 -31.51 -25.93 -40.36
N VAL A 19 -31.82 -24.98 -41.25
CA VAL A 19 -32.69 -25.19 -42.42
C VAL A 19 -32.40 -24.14 -43.52
N SER A 20 -31.94 -24.64 -44.67
CA SER A 20 -32.45 -24.53 -46.05
C SER A 20 -33.14 -23.25 -46.56
N GLN A 21 -32.61 -22.68 -47.64
CA GLN A 21 -33.40 -22.30 -48.83
C GLN A 21 -32.64 -22.59 -50.15
N SER A 22 -33.20 -23.53 -50.93
CA SER A 22 -33.30 -23.64 -52.40
C SER A 22 -32.22 -22.94 -53.26
N THR A 23 -31.45 -23.65 -54.10
CA THR A 23 -31.85 -24.05 -55.48
C THR A 23 -30.88 -25.12 -56.04
N ALA A 24 -31.39 -26.05 -56.86
CA ALA A 24 -30.67 -27.14 -57.53
C ALA A 24 -29.72 -26.68 -58.67
N PRO A 25 -28.77 -27.52 -59.15
CA PRO A 25 -27.44 -27.08 -59.57
C PRO A 25 -27.26 -26.89 -61.09
N PHE A 26 -26.37 -25.97 -61.46
CA PHE A 26 -25.79 -25.92 -62.81
C PHE A 26 -24.77 -27.07 -63.01
N PRO A 27 -24.60 -27.59 -64.24
CA PRO A 27 -23.71 -28.72 -64.52
C PRO A 27 -22.22 -28.45 -64.22
N PRO A 28 -21.43 -29.47 -63.85
CA PRO A 28 -20.14 -29.33 -63.15
C PRO A 28 -18.99 -28.69 -63.93
N ARG A 29 -19.17 -28.40 -65.22
CA ARG A 29 -18.09 -27.97 -66.13
C ARG A 29 -17.91 -26.45 -66.25
N LEU A 30 -18.88 -25.65 -65.80
CA LEU A 30 -18.79 -24.18 -65.87
C LEU A 30 -18.34 -23.51 -64.57
N ALA A 31 -18.54 -24.15 -63.40
CA ALA A 31 -18.05 -23.64 -62.11
C ALA A 31 -16.52 -23.73 -61.96
N ALA A 32 -15.88 -24.63 -62.71
CA ALA A 32 -14.43 -24.86 -62.65
C ALA A 32 -13.57 -23.74 -63.30
N ARG A 33 -14.17 -22.76 -63.97
CA ARG A 33 -13.44 -21.69 -64.67
C ARG A 33 -13.35 -20.35 -63.91
N PHE A 34 -14.13 -20.15 -62.86
CA PHE A 34 -14.21 -18.85 -62.18
C PHE A 34 -13.62 -18.81 -60.75
N TYR A 35 -13.17 -19.94 -60.20
CA TYR A 35 -12.46 -19.96 -58.91
C TYR A 35 -11.06 -20.58 -59.05
N ARG A 36 -10.06 -19.72 -59.33
CA ARG A 36 -8.66 -20.06 -59.13
C ARG A 36 -8.30 -19.93 -57.66
N HIS A 37 -8.08 -21.06 -57.00
CA HIS A 37 -7.47 -21.16 -55.68
C HIS A 37 -5.96 -20.94 -55.76
N THR A 38 -5.45 -19.94 -55.04
CA THR A 38 -4.05 -19.88 -54.59
C THR A 38 -3.99 -20.50 -53.19
N SER A 39 -3.72 -21.80 -53.14
CA SER A 39 -3.47 -22.54 -51.91
C SER A 39 -2.01 -22.41 -51.49
N SER A 40 -1.74 -21.83 -50.32
CA SER A 40 -0.57 -22.20 -49.51
C SER A 40 -1.02 -22.47 -48.07
N ARG A 41 -1.57 -23.68 -47.86
CA ARG A 41 -1.91 -24.21 -46.55
C ARG A 41 -0.69 -24.98 -46.05
N ARG A 42 0.10 -24.38 -45.16
CA ARG A 42 0.98 -25.12 -44.24
C ARG A 42 0.13 -25.54 -43.06
N ARG A 43 -0.13 -26.83 -42.91
CA ARG A 43 -0.41 -27.43 -41.59
C ARG A 43 0.62 -28.51 -41.30
N SER A 44 1.29 -28.27 -40.19
CA SER A 44 2.02 -29.14 -39.28
C SER A 44 1.67 -30.63 -39.34
N SER A 45 2.71 -31.43 -39.52
CA SER A 45 2.78 -32.85 -39.20
C SER A 45 3.29 -33.06 -37.77
N ALA A 46 2.61 -33.88 -36.98
CA ALA A 46 3.23 -34.61 -35.87
C ALA A 46 2.72 -36.06 -35.85
N HIS A 47 3.67 -36.99 -35.89
CA HIS A 47 3.66 -38.37 -35.41
C HIS A 47 2.58 -39.36 -35.90
N SER A 48 2.99 -40.31 -36.75
CA SER A 48 2.56 -41.71 -36.61
C SER A 48 3.59 -42.69 -37.22
N SER A 49 4.08 -43.56 -36.33
CA SER A 49 4.42 -44.99 -36.44
C SER A 49 5.25 -45.61 -37.59
N ARG A 50 6.35 -46.24 -37.15
CA ARG A 50 6.79 -47.64 -37.35
C ARG A 50 6.80 -48.26 -38.77
N ARG A 51 8.02 -48.51 -39.25
CA ARG A 51 8.59 -49.60 -40.12
C ARG A 51 9.60 -48.92 -41.05
N SER A 52 10.83 -49.35 -41.30
CA SER A 52 11.60 -50.61 -41.17
C SER A 52 13.06 -50.18 -41.38
N SER A 53 13.98 -50.39 -40.43
CA SER A 53 14.95 -51.50 -40.35
C SER A 53 15.65 -51.90 -41.66
N LEU A 54 16.98 -52.04 -41.54
CA LEU A 54 17.97 -52.81 -42.33
C LEU A 54 18.66 -52.05 -43.47
N SER A 55 19.94 -51.71 -43.26
CA SER A 55 21.14 -52.45 -43.72
C SER A 55 21.38 -52.20 -45.22
N SER A 56 22.51 -51.64 -45.66
CA SER A 56 23.77 -52.38 -45.80
C SER A 56 24.76 -51.60 -46.69
N LEU A 57 26.05 -51.93 -46.50
CA LEU A 57 27.22 -51.70 -47.39
C LEU A 57 27.71 -50.25 -47.59
N SER A 58 28.90 -49.85 -47.14
CA SER A 58 30.28 -50.30 -47.44
C SER A 58 30.86 -49.77 -48.75
N LEU A 59 31.97 -49.01 -48.59
CA LEU A 59 33.24 -49.12 -49.32
C LEU A 59 33.37 -48.62 -50.78
N HIS A 60 34.53 -47.96 -51.01
CA HIS A 60 35.21 -47.54 -52.26
C HIS A 60 34.79 -46.19 -52.88
N SER A 61 35.67 -45.33 -53.40
CA SER A 61 37.13 -45.14 -53.40
C SER A 61 37.41 -43.85 -54.20
N HIS A 62 38.65 -43.32 -54.09
CA HIS A 62 39.38 -42.31 -54.90
C HIS A 62 38.94 -42.15 -56.38
N HIS A 63 39.24 -41.10 -57.17
CA HIS A 63 40.50 -40.63 -57.79
C HIS A 63 40.09 -39.48 -58.78
N SER A 64 40.89 -38.54 -59.30
CA SER A 64 42.30 -38.53 -59.73
C SER A 64 42.80 -37.10 -60.03
N ASN A 65 44.13 -36.96 -59.99
CA ASN A 65 44.95 -35.83 -60.36
C ASN A 65 44.91 -35.42 -61.85
N VAL A 66 45.34 -34.16 -62.04
CA VAL A 66 45.97 -33.52 -63.19
C VAL A 66 46.77 -34.46 -64.11
N SER A 67 46.52 -34.37 -65.42
CA SER A 67 47.54 -34.52 -66.47
C SER A 67 47.17 -33.72 -67.72
N CYS A 68 48.19 -33.13 -68.31
CA CYS A 68 48.22 -32.25 -69.49
C CYS A 68 47.96 -32.98 -70.83
N HIS A 69 47.24 -32.32 -71.76
CA HIS A 69 47.50 -32.45 -73.20
C HIS A 69 46.88 -31.31 -74.02
N GLY A 70 47.63 -30.84 -75.02
CA GLY A 70 47.27 -29.72 -75.89
C GLY A 70 46.61 -30.11 -77.22
N GLY A 71 45.84 -29.16 -77.77
CA GLY A 71 45.33 -29.10 -79.15
C GLY A 71 43.80 -29.30 -79.31
N PRO A 72 43.13 -28.78 -80.37
CA PRO A 72 43.26 -27.50 -81.07
C PRO A 72 42.05 -26.56 -80.79
N ARG A 73 42.28 -25.24 -80.84
CA ARG A 73 41.42 -24.02 -80.84
C ARG A 73 39.88 -24.01 -80.59
N SER A 74 39.11 -25.08 -80.74
CA SER A 74 37.66 -25.11 -80.47
C SER A 74 37.30 -25.29 -78.99
N THR A 75 38.18 -25.91 -78.19
CA THR A 75 38.01 -26.04 -76.73
C THR A 75 38.25 -24.72 -76.00
N HIS A 76 39.09 -23.83 -76.53
CA HIS A 76 39.34 -22.51 -75.96
C HIS A 76 38.09 -21.60 -76.05
N ILE A 77 37.36 -21.64 -77.17
CA ILE A 77 36.11 -20.89 -77.32
C ILE A 77 35.05 -21.45 -76.37
N ALA A 78 34.89 -22.78 -76.30
CA ALA A 78 33.97 -23.40 -75.35
C ALA A 78 34.33 -23.11 -73.89
N GLN A 79 35.62 -23.07 -73.55
CA GLN A 79 36.09 -22.72 -72.21
C GLN A 79 35.88 -21.25 -71.89
N HIS A 80 36.09 -20.33 -72.86
CA HIS A 80 35.74 -18.91 -72.69
C HIS A 80 34.24 -18.69 -72.58
N LEU A 81 33.41 -19.42 -73.31
CA LEU A 81 31.96 -19.36 -73.18
C LEU A 81 31.47 -19.90 -71.84
N ARG A 82 32.06 -20.98 -71.32
CA ARG A 82 31.79 -21.48 -69.95
C ARG A 82 32.30 -20.50 -68.89
N ARG A 83 33.48 -19.92 -69.08
CA ARG A 83 34.02 -18.90 -68.18
C ARG A 83 33.15 -17.65 -68.19
N ALA A 84 32.69 -17.21 -69.37
CA ALA A 84 31.77 -16.10 -69.54
C ALA A 84 30.43 -16.40 -68.87
N SER A 85 29.84 -17.60 -69.04
CA SER A 85 28.58 -17.97 -68.39
C SER A 85 28.71 -18.04 -66.86
N ILE A 86 29.86 -18.51 -66.33
CA ILE A 86 30.13 -18.49 -64.89
C ILE A 86 30.27 -17.06 -64.39
N ILE A 87 31.01 -16.20 -65.10
CA ILE A 87 31.16 -14.78 -64.76
C ILE A 87 29.81 -14.07 -64.82
N GLU A 88 28.98 -14.36 -65.82
CA GLU A 88 27.64 -13.81 -65.97
C GLU A 88 26.70 -14.28 -64.86
N SER A 89 26.74 -15.57 -64.49
CA SER A 89 26.00 -16.11 -63.34
C SER A 89 26.43 -15.44 -62.02
N ARG A 90 27.72 -15.09 -61.90
CA ARG A 90 28.27 -14.41 -60.73
C ARG A 90 27.88 -12.93 -60.73
N LYS A 91 27.94 -12.25 -61.88
CA LYS A 91 27.44 -10.88 -62.07
C LYS A 91 25.96 -10.78 -61.72
N LYS A 92 25.14 -11.74 -62.17
CA LYS A 92 23.71 -11.81 -61.85
C LYS A 92 23.48 -11.95 -60.34
N ARG A 93 24.17 -12.89 -59.68
CA ARG A 93 24.08 -13.05 -58.21
C ARG A 93 24.55 -11.81 -57.43
N LEU A 94 25.56 -11.11 -57.93
CA LEU A 94 26.01 -9.84 -57.34
C LEU A 94 25.00 -8.72 -57.58
N ALA A 95 24.36 -8.67 -58.76
CA ALA A 95 23.27 -7.76 -59.06
C ALA A 95 22.05 -8.02 -58.17
N ASP A 96 21.68 -9.28 -57.93
CA ASP A 96 20.59 -9.65 -57.02
C ASP A 96 20.91 -9.22 -55.57
N ARG A 97 22.16 -9.37 -55.13
CA ARG A 97 22.61 -8.88 -53.81
C ARG A 97 22.58 -7.35 -53.72
N ALA A 98 22.96 -6.65 -54.79
CA ALA A 98 22.89 -5.19 -54.84
C ALA A 98 21.44 -4.70 -54.85
N ALA A 99 20.55 -5.35 -55.61
CA ALA A 99 19.11 -5.06 -55.62
C ALA A 99 18.48 -5.32 -54.25
N HIS A 100 18.86 -6.40 -53.56
CA HIS A 100 18.42 -6.67 -52.20
C HIS A 100 18.94 -5.62 -51.22
N ALA A 101 20.19 -5.16 -51.37
CA ALA A 101 20.74 -4.09 -50.55
C ALA A 101 19.99 -2.76 -50.74
N GLU A 102 19.65 -2.38 -51.97
CA GLU A 102 18.80 -1.22 -52.26
C GLU A 102 17.37 -1.42 -51.73
N GLN A 103 16.79 -2.62 -51.84
CA GLN A 103 15.47 -2.91 -51.29
C GLN A 103 15.45 -2.79 -49.76
N VAL A 104 16.51 -3.24 -49.09
CA VAL A 104 16.68 -3.06 -47.64
C VAL A 104 16.88 -1.59 -47.31
N ARG A 105 17.66 -0.85 -48.12
CA ARG A 105 17.87 0.60 -47.94
C ARG A 105 16.55 1.38 -48.09
N LEU A 106 15.76 1.06 -49.11
CA LEU A 106 14.44 1.65 -49.34
C LEU A 106 13.43 1.25 -48.26
N ARG A 107 13.45 0.01 -47.78
CA ARG A 107 12.60 -0.43 -46.68
C ARG A 107 13.00 0.23 -45.35
N ALA A 108 14.29 0.41 -45.11
CA ALA A 108 14.81 1.13 -43.94
C ALA A 108 14.50 2.63 -44.03
N ALA A 109 14.63 3.24 -45.20
CA ALA A 109 14.23 4.62 -45.46
C ALA A 109 12.72 4.80 -45.28
N ALA A 110 11.90 3.87 -45.77
CA ALA A 110 10.46 3.87 -45.56
C ALA A 110 10.10 3.72 -44.08
N ALA A 111 10.75 2.81 -43.34
CA ALA A 111 10.56 2.65 -41.89
C ALA A 111 11.06 3.85 -41.07
N LYS A 112 12.06 4.59 -41.56
CA LYS A 112 12.53 5.83 -40.95
C LYS A 112 11.60 7.01 -41.27
N ASN A 113 10.98 7.00 -42.45
CA ASN A 113 10.08 8.04 -42.92
C ASN A 113 8.62 7.84 -42.49
N THR A 114 8.24 6.73 -41.82
CA THR A 114 6.92 6.64 -41.18
C THR A 114 6.87 7.60 -39.99
N PRO A 115 6.11 8.71 -40.06
CA PRO A 115 6.07 9.68 -38.98
C PRO A 115 5.36 9.06 -37.77
N ARG A 116 5.97 9.15 -36.58
CA ARG A 116 5.37 8.74 -35.29
C ARG A 116 4.22 9.67 -34.82
N VAL A 117 3.77 10.58 -35.67
CA VAL A 117 2.83 11.67 -35.37
C VAL A 117 1.40 11.17 -35.13
N SER A 118 1.03 10.01 -35.70
CA SER A 118 -0.29 9.42 -35.52
C SER A 118 -0.60 9.03 -34.07
N HIS A 119 0.38 8.59 -33.29
CA HIS A 119 0.13 8.24 -31.88
C HIS A 119 -0.05 9.45 -30.95
N SER A 120 0.55 10.61 -31.26
CA SER A 120 0.30 11.83 -30.49
C SER A 120 -1.06 12.44 -30.81
N GLU A 121 -1.47 12.41 -32.08
CA GLU A 121 -2.77 12.92 -32.52
C GLU A 121 -3.92 12.00 -32.03
N GLU A 122 -3.79 10.69 -32.14
CA GLU A 122 -4.75 9.74 -31.58
C GLU A 122 -4.86 9.86 -30.05
N ARG A 123 -3.73 10.09 -29.36
CA ARG A 123 -3.73 10.31 -27.91
C ARG A 123 -4.33 11.67 -27.55
N ALA A 124 -4.12 12.71 -28.35
CA ALA A 124 -4.76 14.02 -28.16
C ALA A 124 -6.28 13.94 -28.37
N LEU A 125 -6.74 13.25 -29.42
CA LEU A 125 -8.16 13.01 -29.68
C LEU A 125 -8.81 12.14 -28.60
N ALA A 126 -8.11 11.10 -28.13
CA ALA A 126 -8.58 10.29 -27.01
C ALA A 126 -8.66 11.09 -25.69
N ALA A 127 -7.71 11.99 -25.45
CA ALA A 127 -7.73 12.89 -24.30
C ALA A 127 -8.86 13.93 -24.40
N GLN A 128 -9.13 14.45 -25.60
CA GLN A 128 -10.27 15.33 -25.86
C GLN A 128 -11.60 14.60 -25.64
N ALA A 129 -11.78 13.41 -26.19
CA ALA A 129 -12.98 12.60 -25.98
C ALA A 129 -13.20 12.24 -24.49
N ALA A 130 -12.13 11.97 -23.75
CA ALA A 130 -12.21 11.73 -22.30
C ALA A 130 -12.64 13.00 -21.54
N ARG A 131 -12.10 14.17 -21.91
CA ARG A 131 -12.49 15.46 -21.33
C ARG A 131 -13.97 15.77 -21.62
N GLU A 132 -14.41 15.58 -22.85
CA GLU A 132 -15.81 15.80 -23.24
C GLU A 132 -16.76 14.86 -22.51
N LYS A 133 -16.38 13.59 -22.34
CA LYS A 133 -17.16 12.62 -21.56
C LYS A 133 -17.30 13.05 -20.10
N LEU A 134 -16.22 13.52 -19.47
CA LEU A 134 -16.26 14.02 -18.09
C LEU A 134 -17.11 15.28 -17.97
N LEU A 135 -17.00 16.21 -18.93
CA LEU A 135 -17.85 17.40 -18.96
C LEU A 135 -19.32 17.04 -19.17
N ALA A 136 -19.62 16.04 -20.01
CA ALA A 136 -20.98 15.54 -20.22
C ALA A 136 -21.54 14.86 -18.97
N GLU A 137 -20.73 14.10 -18.23
CA GLU A 137 -21.12 13.48 -16.96
C GLU A 137 -21.39 14.52 -15.87
N ILE A 138 -20.54 15.55 -15.78
CA ILE A 138 -20.76 16.70 -14.88
C ILE A 138 -22.04 17.44 -15.29
N ALA A 139 -22.26 17.69 -16.58
CA ALA A 139 -23.47 18.34 -17.08
C ALA A 139 -24.73 17.51 -16.80
N ALA A 140 -24.68 16.19 -16.99
CA ALA A 140 -25.80 15.29 -16.67
C ALA A 140 -26.11 15.28 -15.17
N ARG A 141 -25.08 15.30 -14.32
CA ARG A 141 -25.24 15.42 -12.86
C ARG A 141 -25.86 16.75 -12.46
N CYS A 142 -25.39 17.86 -13.04
CA CYS A 142 -26.00 19.17 -12.84
C CYS A 142 -27.45 19.21 -13.35
N GLU A 143 -27.76 18.58 -14.48
CA GLU A 143 -29.12 18.48 -15.01
C GLU A 143 -30.03 17.68 -14.07
N GLU A 144 -29.54 16.57 -13.50
CA GLU A 144 -30.26 15.80 -12.48
C GLU A 144 -30.54 16.61 -11.21
N GLU A 145 -29.56 17.36 -10.72
CA GLU A 145 -29.74 18.23 -9.56
C GLU A 145 -30.77 19.34 -9.84
N VAL A 146 -30.72 19.96 -11.03
CA VAL A 146 -31.72 20.94 -11.48
C VAL A 146 -33.09 20.29 -11.63
N ARG A 147 -33.18 19.06 -12.14
CA ARG A 147 -34.44 18.31 -12.28
C ARG A 147 -35.04 17.99 -10.91
N ARG A 148 -34.21 17.61 -9.93
CA ARG A 148 -34.64 17.42 -8.54
C ARG A 148 -35.12 18.73 -7.92
N ALA A 149 -34.39 19.83 -8.12
CA ALA A 149 -34.81 21.15 -7.64
C ALA A 149 -36.14 21.60 -8.26
N LYS A 150 -36.35 21.38 -9.57
CA LYS A 150 -37.63 21.64 -10.25
C LYS A 150 -38.76 20.78 -9.71
N LYS A 151 -38.53 19.48 -9.49
CA LYS A 151 -39.52 18.58 -8.89
C LYS A 151 -39.93 19.05 -7.50
N VAL A 152 -38.97 19.45 -6.66
CA VAL A 152 -39.26 20.02 -5.33
C VAL A 152 -40.04 21.35 -5.45
N ALA A 153 -39.71 22.20 -6.43
CA ALA A 153 -40.45 23.43 -6.69
C ALA A 153 -41.89 23.16 -7.16
N GLU A 154 -42.13 22.12 -7.95
CA GLU A 154 -43.48 21.68 -8.37
C GLU A 154 -44.27 21.10 -7.20
N GLU A 155 -43.68 20.19 -6.42
CA GLU A 155 -44.32 19.61 -5.23
C GLU A 155 -44.68 20.70 -4.19
N THR A 156 -43.81 21.70 -4.01
CA THR A 156 -44.11 22.83 -3.10
C THR A 156 -45.20 23.75 -3.66
N ARG A 157 -45.28 23.94 -4.98
CA ARG A 157 -46.37 24.67 -5.63
C ARG A 157 -47.70 23.91 -5.52
N GLU A 158 -47.68 22.59 -5.69
CA GLU A 158 -48.85 21.73 -5.57
C GLU A 158 -49.37 21.68 -4.13
N LYS A 159 -48.48 21.53 -3.14
CA LYS A 159 -48.85 21.62 -1.71
C LYS A 159 -49.52 22.95 -1.37
N LYS A 160 -48.94 24.07 -1.81
CA LYS A 160 -49.54 25.41 -1.62
C LYS A 160 -50.88 25.56 -2.34
N ALA A 161 -51.06 24.93 -3.51
CA ALA A 161 -52.33 24.94 -4.22
C ALA A 161 -53.40 24.10 -3.49
N ALA A 162 -53.03 22.92 -3.00
CA ALA A 162 -53.90 22.04 -2.21
C ALA A 162 -54.33 22.69 -0.89
N GLU A 163 -53.43 23.39 -0.19
CA GLU A 163 -53.78 24.16 1.01
C GLU A 163 -54.78 25.28 0.70
N ARG A 164 -54.58 26.04 -0.39
CA ARG A 164 -55.56 27.05 -0.82
C ARG A 164 -56.91 26.44 -1.16
N ALA A 165 -56.93 25.29 -1.84
CA ALA A 165 -58.16 24.58 -2.17
C ALA A 165 -58.91 24.11 -0.91
N ARG A 166 -58.19 23.54 0.07
CA ARG A 166 -58.78 23.16 1.37
C ARG A 166 -59.34 24.36 2.13
N MET A 167 -58.65 25.51 2.11
CA MET A 167 -59.17 26.74 2.72
C MET A 167 -60.43 27.25 2.01
N GLN A 168 -60.49 27.15 0.68
CA GLN A 168 -61.69 27.50 -0.08
C GLN A 168 -62.86 26.55 0.21
N GLU A 169 -62.61 25.24 0.31
CA GLU A 169 -63.61 24.24 0.65
C GLU A 169 -64.16 24.48 2.07
N GLN A 170 -63.29 24.74 3.05
CA GLN A 170 -63.72 25.10 4.41
C GLN A 170 -64.55 26.40 4.44
N MET A 171 -64.24 27.38 3.58
CA MET A 171 -65.05 28.59 3.45
C MET A 171 -66.40 28.30 2.79
N ALA A 172 -66.43 27.45 1.77
CA ALA A 172 -67.65 27.01 1.11
C ALA A 172 -68.57 26.21 2.06
N ASP A 173 -67.99 25.32 2.87
CA ASP A 173 -68.72 24.55 3.89
C ASP A 173 -69.31 25.45 4.96
N LYS A 174 -68.55 26.45 5.43
CA LYS A 174 -69.06 27.46 6.37
C LYS A 174 -70.21 28.28 5.77
N LEU A 175 -70.14 28.63 4.49
CA LEU A 175 -71.22 29.31 3.78
C LEU A 175 -72.43 28.40 3.58
N ALA A 176 -72.22 27.12 3.26
CA ALA A 176 -73.28 26.12 3.13
C ALA A 176 -73.96 25.85 4.47
N ASP A 177 -73.22 25.76 5.57
CA ASP A 177 -73.76 25.65 6.93
C ASP A 177 -74.52 26.91 7.35
N ALA A 178 -74.01 28.10 7.02
CA ALA A 178 -74.73 29.35 7.26
C ALA A 178 -76.04 29.39 6.46
N ALA A 179 -76.05 28.90 5.22
CA ALA A 179 -77.26 28.76 4.39
C ALA A 179 -78.23 27.73 4.98
N ARG A 180 -77.75 26.56 5.45
CA ARG A 180 -78.54 25.57 6.18
C ARG A 180 -79.15 26.16 7.45
N ARG A 181 -78.39 26.94 8.22
CA ARG A 181 -78.92 27.65 9.40
C ARG A 181 -79.99 28.66 9.00
N ARG A 182 -79.75 29.47 7.96
CA ARG A 182 -80.75 30.42 7.44
C ARG A 182 -82.03 29.72 6.98
N SER A 183 -81.94 28.58 6.28
CA SER A 183 -83.12 27.82 5.86
C SER A 183 -83.84 27.18 7.04
N ILE A 184 -83.12 26.71 8.06
CA ILE A 184 -83.72 26.21 9.31
C ILE A 184 -84.48 27.34 10.02
N TYR A 185 -83.88 28.52 10.15
CA TYR A 185 -84.54 29.71 10.74
C TYR A 185 -85.76 30.17 9.94
N GLN A 186 -85.75 30.05 8.61
CA GLN A 186 -86.91 30.32 7.75
C GLN A 186 -88.00 29.25 7.87
N SER A 187 -87.62 27.97 8.03
CA SER A 187 -88.56 26.86 8.22
C SER A 187 -89.19 26.83 9.62
N SER A 188 -88.52 27.39 10.63
CA SER A 188 -89.04 27.54 11.99
C SER A 188 -89.96 28.75 12.11
N LEU A 189 -91.09 28.73 11.41
CA LEU A 189 -92.18 29.65 11.69
C LEU A 189 -92.75 29.36 13.10
N ARG A 190 -92.62 30.37 13.96
CA ARG A 190 -93.25 30.60 15.28
C ARG A 190 -94.24 29.52 15.76
N ARG A 191 -93.93 28.88 16.89
CA ARG A 191 -94.94 28.27 17.79
C ARG A 191 -95.18 29.19 19.01
N PRO A 192 -96.45 29.44 19.39
CA PRO A 192 -96.79 30.39 20.44
C PRO A 192 -96.54 29.82 21.84
N ARG A 193 -96.22 30.73 22.75
CA ARG A 193 -95.96 30.53 24.17
C ARG A 193 -97.19 29.95 24.89
N THR A 194 -97.00 28.93 25.71
CA THR A 194 -97.86 28.64 26.86
C THR A 194 -97.01 28.52 28.12
N ALA A 195 -97.56 29.10 29.18
CA ALA A 195 -97.01 29.27 30.50
C ALA A 195 -97.26 28.04 31.38
N SER A 196 -96.37 27.77 32.34
CA SER A 196 -96.62 27.78 33.80
C SER A 196 -95.56 26.95 34.55
N LEU A 197 -94.92 27.60 35.54
CA LEU A 197 -94.63 27.17 36.93
C LEU A 197 -94.08 25.75 37.19
N ALA A 198 -93.25 25.45 38.19
CA ALA A 198 -92.46 26.19 39.18
C ALA A 198 -91.58 25.14 39.91
N ALA A 199 -90.51 25.62 40.56
CA ALA A 199 -89.90 25.13 41.81
C ALA A 199 -89.80 23.61 42.09
N VAL A 200 -88.58 23.14 42.38
CA VAL A 200 -88.16 22.67 43.73
C VAL A 200 -86.74 22.07 43.64
N GLU A 201 -85.86 22.76 44.36
CA GLU A 201 -84.65 22.40 45.10
C GLU A 201 -83.85 21.11 44.84
N GLU A 202 -82.54 21.31 44.94
CA GLU A 202 -81.46 20.33 45.10
C GLU A 202 -81.71 19.34 46.26
N LYS A 203 -81.32 18.07 46.07
CA LYS A 203 -81.05 17.18 47.21
C LYS A 203 -79.97 16.13 46.93
N LYS A 204 -78.92 16.26 47.75
CA LYS A 204 -77.91 15.30 48.23
C LYS A 204 -77.99 13.83 47.77
N ILE A 205 -76.81 13.34 47.40
CA ILE A 205 -76.39 11.95 47.18
C ILE A 205 -76.73 11.04 48.38
N SER A 206 -77.25 9.83 48.11
CA SER A 206 -76.85 8.61 48.84
C SER A 206 -77.01 7.33 48.00
N ALA A 207 -75.94 6.52 48.05
CA ALA A 207 -75.72 5.09 47.79
C ALA A 207 -76.67 4.21 46.94
N ALA A 208 -76.04 3.62 45.91
CA ALA A 208 -76.11 2.20 45.49
C ALA A 208 -77.49 1.57 45.15
N ALA A 209 -77.89 1.72 43.88
CA ALA A 209 -78.63 0.69 43.16
C ALA A 209 -77.95 0.44 41.81
N LEU A 210 -77.43 -0.79 41.60
CA LEU A 210 -76.80 -1.22 40.36
C LEU A 210 -77.74 -0.96 39.16
N PRO A 211 -77.33 -0.22 38.12
CA PRO A 211 -78.14 -0.09 36.92
C PRO A 211 -78.21 -1.45 36.22
N LYS A 212 -79.43 -1.95 35.96
CA LYS A 212 -79.64 -3.10 35.07
C LYS A 212 -79.07 -2.74 33.69
N ILE A 213 -77.84 -3.20 33.41
CA ILE A 213 -77.16 -2.99 32.14
C ILE A 213 -78.05 -3.58 31.04
N GLY A 214 -78.49 -2.76 30.08
CA GLY A 214 -79.31 -3.23 28.96
C GLY A 214 -78.61 -4.37 28.21
N ARG A 215 -79.37 -5.37 27.74
CA ARG A 215 -78.86 -6.59 27.08
C ARG A 215 -77.81 -6.30 25.99
N THR A 216 -77.97 -5.19 25.27
CA THR A 216 -77.05 -4.72 24.22
C THR A 216 -75.75 -4.12 24.77
N ALA A 217 -75.81 -3.40 25.90
CA ALA A 217 -74.64 -2.89 26.61
C ALA A 217 -73.87 -4.05 27.29
N ALA A 218 -74.57 -5.01 27.89
CA ALA A 218 -73.98 -6.21 28.46
C ALA A 218 -73.28 -7.06 27.38
N ALA A 219 -73.93 -7.27 26.22
CA ALA A 219 -73.32 -7.95 25.08
C ALA A 219 -72.06 -7.24 24.57
N LYS A 220 -72.05 -5.89 24.49
CA LYS A 220 -70.86 -5.12 24.10
C LYS A 220 -69.72 -5.24 25.12
N VAL A 221 -70.04 -5.23 26.42
CA VAL A 221 -69.04 -5.41 27.49
C VAL A 221 -68.45 -6.82 27.45
N ILE A 222 -69.29 -7.85 27.28
CA ILE A 222 -68.86 -9.25 27.13
C ILE A 222 -68.01 -9.43 25.87
N GLN A 223 -68.42 -8.88 24.73
CA GLN A 223 -67.65 -8.94 23.49
C GLN A 223 -66.29 -8.22 23.62
N ARG A 224 -66.25 -7.05 24.28
CA ARG A 224 -64.99 -6.35 24.57
C ARG A 224 -64.10 -7.16 25.50
N ALA A 225 -64.65 -7.72 26.58
CA ALA A 225 -63.92 -8.56 27.52
C ALA A 225 -63.40 -9.85 26.86
N TRP A 226 -64.21 -10.49 26.01
CA TRP A 226 -63.84 -11.70 25.27
C TRP A 226 -62.75 -11.42 24.22
N ARG A 227 -62.87 -10.33 23.43
CA ARG A 227 -61.80 -9.92 22.50
C ARG A 227 -60.51 -9.60 23.24
N LYS A 228 -60.58 -8.92 24.40
CA LYS A 228 -59.42 -8.67 25.26
C LYS A 228 -58.80 -9.96 25.78
N HIS A 229 -59.61 -10.91 26.22
CA HIS A 229 -59.14 -12.20 26.70
C HIS A 229 -58.45 -13.00 25.58
N LEU A 230 -59.01 -13.01 24.38
CA LEU A 230 -58.40 -13.64 23.20
C LEU A 230 -57.07 -13.00 22.84
N THR A 231 -57.00 -11.67 22.76
CA THR A 231 -55.74 -10.95 22.52
C THR A 231 -54.72 -11.33 23.58
N ARG A 232 -55.08 -11.26 24.87
CA ARG A 232 -54.18 -11.63 25.96
C ARG A 232 -53.68 -13.07 25.86
N LYS A 233 -54.53 -14.02 25.45
CA LYS A 233 -54.14 -15.42 25.23
C LYS A 233 -53.02 -15.54 24.20
N ILE A 234 -53.09 -14.79 23.09
CA ILE A 234 -52.09 -14.83 22.01
C ILE A 234 -50.75 -14.22 22.46
N PHE A 235 -50.79 -13.08 23.14
CA PHE A 235 -49.57 -12.47 23.70
C PHE A 235 -48.94 -13.34 24.78
N LEU A 236 -49.74 -14.04 25.60
CA LEU A 236 -49.23 -15.01 26.59
C LEU A 236 -48.62 -16.24 25.93
N THR A 237 -49.20 -16.75 24.84
CA THR A 237 -48.59 -17.86 24.08
C THR A 237 -47.26 -17.47 23.44
N PHE A 238 -47.09 -16.21 23.03
CA PHE A 238 -45.82 -15.70 22.53
C PHE A 238 -44.81 -15.48 23.67
N LYS A 239 -45.24 -14.90 24.80
CA LYS A 239 -44.39 -14.72 25.99
C LYS A 239 -43.85 -16.05 26.50
N GLY A 240 -44.64 -17.12 26.46
CA GLY A 240 -44.20 -18.46 26.85
C GLY A 240 -43.09 -19.07 25.97
N LEU A 241 -42.67 -18.39 24.90
CA LEU A 241 -41.53 -18.78 24.07
C LEU A 241 -40.21 -18.11 24.49
N ASP A 242 -40.24 -17.19 25.46
CA ASP A 242 -39.06 -16.49 26.02
C ASP A 242 -38.13 -15.90 24.95
N LEU A 243 -38.73 -15.23 23.96
CA LEU A 243 -38.08 -14.52 22.86
C LEU A 243 -37.95 -13.03 23.18
N ASP A 244 -37.04 -12.69 24.10
CA ASP A 244 -36.64 -11.30 24.37
C ASP A 244 -35.22 -11.07 23.85
N LEU A 245 -34.91 -9.88 23.31
CA LEU A 245 -33.57 -9.54 22.78
C LEU A 245 -32.43 -9.88 23.77
N THR A 246 -32.65 -9.62 25.06
CA THR A 246 -31.67 -9.88 26.13
C THR A 246 -31.46 -11.36 26.43
N GLN A 247 -32.51 -12.19 26.28
CA GLN A 247 -32.44 -13.63 26.49
C GLN A 247 -31.94 -14.38 25.26
N VAL A 248 -32.17 -13.84 24.05
CA VAL A 248 -31.65 -14.40 22.81
C VAL A 248 -30.15 -14.13 22.68
N ALA A 249 -29.67 -12.98 23.17
CA ALA A 249 -28.24 -12.66 23.23
C ALA A 249 -27.43 -13.55 24.20
N SER A 250 -28.06 -14.10 25.24
CA SER A 250 -27.39 -14.99 26.21
C SER A 250 -27.36 -16.47 25.80
N LYS A 251 -28.21 -16.87 24.83
CA LYS A 251 -28.25 -18.24 24.29
C LYS A 251 -27.31 -18.40 23.11
N SER A 252 -26.78 -19.62 22.91
CA SER A 252 -25.91 -19.92 21.78
C SER A 252 -26.67 -19.83 20.44
N PHE A 253 -25.98 -19.50 19.35
CA PHE A 253 -26.58 -19.39 18.03
C PHE A 253 -27.24 -20.68 17.53
N GLU A 254 -26.66 -21.84 17.86
CA GLU A 254 -27.23 -23.13 17.48
C GLU A 254 -28.56 -23.41 18.22
N ASP A 255 -28.64 -23.01 19.49
CA ASP A 255 -29.86 -23.17 20.28
C ASP A 255 -30.95 -22.19 19.85
N VAL A 256 -30.57 -20.94 19.52
CA VAL A 256 -31.49 -19.93 18.98
C VAL A 256 -32.03 -20.35 17.62
N THR A 257 -31.19 -20.86 16.72
CA THR A 257 -31.64 -21.32 15.39
C THR A 257 -32.57 -22.53 15.48
N LYS A 258 -32.32 -23.47 16.40
CA LYS A 258 -33.25 -24.59 16.69
C LYS A 258 -34.59 -24.10 17.22
N LEU A 259 -34.59 -23.14 18.14
CA LEU A 259 -35.81 -22.54 18.72
C LEU A 259 -36.62 -21.75 17.68
N LEU A 260 -35.96 -21.03 16.78
CA LEU A 260 -36.59 -20.30 15.67
C LEU A 260 -37.12 -21.22 14.56
N ALA A 261 -36.55 -22.42 14.41
CA ALA A 261 -37.01 -23.42 13.45
C ALA A 261 -38.22 -24.23 13.96
N GLU A 262 -38.51 -24.20 15.27
CA GLU A 262 -39.61 -24.95 15.86
C GLU A 262 -40.98 -24.47 15.34
N GLU A 263 -41.84 -25.41 14.94
CA GLU A 263 -43.14 -25.09 14.35
C GLU A 263 -44.07 -24.33 15.34
N ARG A 264 -43.87 -24.53 16.65
CA ARG A 264 -44.60 -23.81 17.70
C ARG A 264 -44.29 -22.31 17.69
N THR A 265 -43.01 -21.95 17.55
CA THR A 265 -42.53 -20.57 17.45
C THR A 265 -43.09 -19.87 16.22
N VAL A 266 -43.05 -20.54 15.07
CA VAL A 266 -43.60 -20.00 13.81
C VAL A 266 -45.13 -19.83 13.90
N LYS A 267 -45.87 -20.76 14.51
CA LYS A 267 -47.33 -20.64 14.68
C LYS A 267 -47.72 -19.52 15.63
N ALA A 268 -47.05 -19.38 16.77
CA ALA A 268 -47.34 -18.32 17.75
C ALA A 268 -47.05 -16.92 17.19
N THR A 269 -45.91 -16.76 16.52
CA THR A 269 -45.53 -15.51 15.83
C THR A 269 -46.48 -15.19 14.69
N THR A 270 -46.93 -16.18 13.91
CA THR A 270 -47.95 -15.97 12.86
C THR A 270 -49.26 -15.46 13.45
N GLN A 271 -49.74 -16.04 14.56
CA GLN A 271 -50.96 -15.58 15.23
C GLN A 271 -50.81 -14.16 15.77
N LEU A 272 -49.67 -13.83 16.35
CA LEU A 272 -49.37 -12.49 16.85
C LEU A 272 -49.35 -11.43 15.73
N LEU A 273 -48.64 -11.70 14.64
CA LEU A 273 -48.54 -10.79 13.50
C LEU A 273 -49.87 -10.60 12.76
N LYS A 274 -50.73 -11.64 12.71
CA LYS A 274 -52.11 -11.52 12.22
C LYS A 274 -52.97 -10.62 13.11
N HIS A 275 -52.82 -10.72 14.43
CA HIS A 275 -53.55 -9.85 15.36
C HIS A 275 -53.10 -8.38 15.29
N LEU A 276 -51.83 -8.13 14.97
CA LEU A 276 -51.29 -6.79 14.72
C LEU A 276 -51.72 -6.21 13.36
N GLY A 277 -52.34 -7.02 12.48
CA GLY A 277 -52.81 -6.61 11.17
C GLY A 277 -51.69 -6.38 10.16
N MET A 278 -50.54 -7.03 10.37
CA MET A 278 -49.41 -6.98 9.44
C MET A 278 -49.58 -7.94 8.25
N PHE A 279 -50.46 -8.94 8.39
CA PHE A 279 -50.87 -9.83 7.31
C PHE A 279 -52.37 -9.72 7.09
N ASP A 280 -52.78 -9.61 5.83
CA ASP A 280 -54.20 -9.64 5.47
C ASP A 280 -54.73 -11.06 5.63
N ALA A 281 -55.96 -11.22 6.11
CA ALA A 281 -56.51 -12.54 6.47
C ALA A 281 -56.69 -13.50 5.27
N VAL A 282 -56.40 -13.02 4.06
CA VAL A 282 -56.74 -13.62 2.76
C VAL A 282 -55.52 -14.25 2.05
N GLN A 283 -54.29 -14.05 2.54
CA GLN A 283 -53.09 -14.56 1.84
C GLN A 283 -52.75 -16.04 2.14
N ASP A 284 -52.09 -16.68 1.17
CA ASP A 284 -51.62 -18.06 1.22
C ASP A 284 -50.75 -18.34 2.45
N ALA A 285 -51.05 -19.43 3.17
CA ALA A 285 -50.33 -19.87 4.37
C ALA A 285 -48.81 -20.09 4.16
N GLY A 286 -48.33 -20.18 2.90
CA GLY A 286 -46.92 -20.27 2.55
C GLY A 286 -46.17 -18.93 2.57
N ALA A 287 -46.81 -17.85 2.12
CA ALA A 287 -46.23 -16.50 2.10
C ALA A 287 -46.08 -15.95 3.53
N ASP A 288 -47.09 -16.19 4.37
CA ASP A 288 -47.08 -15.87 5.80
C ASP A 288 -45.86 -16.50 6.50
N ARG A 289 -45.53 -17.76 6.19
CA ARG A 289 -44.38 -18.46 6.79
C ARG A 289 -43.03 -17.87 6.39
N ALA A 290 -42.89 -17.43 5.14
CA ALA A 290 -41.66 -16.80 4.67
C ALA A 290 -41.45 -15.44 5.32
N ALA A 291 -42.50 -14.62 5.39
CA ALA A 291 -42.47 -13.31 6.05
C ALA A 291 -42.22 -13.42 7.57
N VAL A 292 -42.83 -14.41 8.24
CA VAL A 292 -42.55 -14.72 9.66
C VAL A 292 -41.09 -15.13 9.86
N ARG A 293 -40.51 -15.92 8.96
CA ARG A 293 -39.07 -16.26 9.04
C ARG A 293 -38.17 -15.06 8.82
N ILE A 294 -38.55 -14.12 7.95
CA ILE A 294 -37.82 -12.85 7.78
C ILE A 294 -37.91 -12.03 9.07
N PHE A 295 -39.09 -11.91 9.67
CA PHE A 295 -39.25 -11.25 10.98
C PHE A 295 -38.35 -11.88 12.06
N LEU A 296 -38.38 -13.21 12.19
CA LEU A 296 -37.55 -13.95 13.16
C LEU A 296 -36.05 -13.84 12.86
N SER A 297 -35.66 -13.68 11.59
CA SER A 297 -34.25 -13.43 11.23
C SER A 297 -33.74 -12.08 11.75
N GLY A 298 -34.62 -11.10 12.00
CA GLY A 298 -34.25 -9.84 12.66
C GLY A 298 -33.70 -10.07 14.07
N TYR A 299 -34.30 -10.98 14.85
CA TYR A 299 -33.80 -11.34 16.18
C TYR A 299 -32.43 -12.02 16.12
N LEU A 300 -32.22 -12.86 15.10
CA LEU A 300 -30.95 -13.55 14.90
C LEU A 300 -29.83 -12.59 14.45
N ILE A 301 -30.14 -11.64 13.58
CA ILE A 301 -29.19 -10.61 13.11
C ILE A 301 -28.75 -9.70 14.27
N LEU A 302 -29.67 -9.32 15.16
CA LEU A 302 -29.33 -8.46 16.30
C LEU A 302 -28.60 -9.19 17.42
N ALA A 303 -28.95 -10.46 17.69
CA ALA A 303 -28.35 -11.21 18.80
C ALA A 303 -26.95 -11.75 18.47
N HIS A 304 -26.71 -12.19 17.23
CA HIS A 304 -25.44 -12.81 16.82
C HIS A 304 -24.92 -12.24 15.49
N PRO A 305 -24.55 -10.95 15.42
CA PRO A 305 -24.17 -10.28 14.17
C PRO A 305 -22.93 -10.91 13.52
N MET A 306 -21.97 -11.37 14.32
CA MET A 306 -20.73 -12.00 13.84
C MET A 306 -20.94 -13.33 13.12
N GLN A 307 -22.02 -14.05 13.45
CA GLN A 307 -22.30 -15.38 12.90
C GLN A 307 -23.40 -15.33 11.84
N ALA A 308 -24.26 -14.31 11.88
CA ALA A 308 -25.33 -14.08 10.93
C ALA A 308 -24.89 -13.34 9.66
N LEU A 309 -23.87 -12.47 9.76
CA LEU A 309 -23.43 -11.59 8.68
C LEU A 309 -22.00 -11.93 8.23
N SER A 310 -21.75 -11.77 6.93
CA SER A 310 -20.47 -12.15 6.30
C SER A 310 -19.29 -11.32 6.78
N TYR A 311 -19.51 -10.06 7.15
CA TYR A 311 -18.49 -9.14 7.68
C TYR A 311 -18.82 -8.66 9.10
N GLY A 312 -19.72 -9.35 9.81
CA GLY A 312 -20.10 -8.98 11.18
C GLY A 312 -20.67 -7.58 11.34
N GLY A 313 -21.23 -6.97 10.27
CA GLY A 313 -21.73 -5.58 10.31
C GLY A 313 -20.71 -4.51 9.87
N GLY A 314 -19.62 -4.89 9.21
CA GLY A 314 -18.60 -3.95 8.73
C GLY A 314 -18.99 -3.14 7.48
N GLN A 315 -19.98 -3.59 6.70
CA GLN A 315 -20.43 -2.91 5.49
C GLN A 315 -21.64 -2.00 5.76
N GLU A 316 -21.73 -0.86 5.07
CA GLU A 316 -22.83 0.11 5.22
C GLU A 316 -24.22 -0.52 5.07
N ASN A 317 -24.39 -1.45 4.12
CA ASN A 317 -25.66 -2.15 3.89
C ASN A 317 -26.01 -3.14 5.01
N GLU A 318 -25.00 -3.74 5.66
CA GLU A 318 -25.20 -4.62 6.82
C GLU A 318 -25.56 -3.79 8.07
N GLN A 319 -24.95 -2.61 8.25
CA GLN A 319 -25.29 -1.66 9.32
C GLN A 319 -26.70 -1.07 9.14
N GLU A 320 -27.07 -0.71 7.91
CA GLU A 320 -28.42 -0.24 7.59
C GLU A 320 -29.46 -1.33 7.88
N LEU A 321 -29.16 -2.60 7.55
CA LEU A 321 -30.03 -3.73 7.88
C LEU A 321 -30.17 -3.91 9.40
N MET A 322 -29.09 -3.80 10.16
CA MET A 322 -29.11 -3.89 11.63
C MET A 322 -29.89 -2.72 12.25
N ALA A 323 -29.72 -1.50 11.76
CA ALA A 323 -30.46 -0.32 12.21
C ALA A 323 -31.96 -0.48 11.95
N LYS A 324 -32.35 -0.99 10.77
CA LYS A 324 -33.75 -1.27 10.41
C LYS A 324 -34.33 -2.44 11.19
N ALA A 325 -33.54 -3.48 11.47
CA ALA A 325 -33.94 -4.57 12.36
C ALA A 325 -34.20 -4.07 13.78
N LYS A 326 -33.32 -3.20 14.31
CA LYS A 326 -33.47 -2.59 15.63
C LYS A 326 -34.71 -1.69 15.70
N ALA A 327 -34.91 -0.84 14.69
CA ALA A 327 -36.08 0.04 14.57
C ALA A 327 -37.42 -0.72 14.45
N LEU A 328 -37.39 -2.00 14.08
CA LEU A 328 -38.55 -2.88 14.07
C LEU A 328 -38.76 -3.57 15.43
N ILE A 329 -37.70 -4.12 16.02
CA ILE A 329 -37.79 -5.02 17.19
C ILE A 329 -37.98 -4.24 18.51
N GLU A 330 -37.31 -3.10 18.71
CA GLU A 330 -37.45 -2.30 19.94
C GLU A 330 -38.90 -1.80 20.15
N PRO A 331 -39.56 -1.16 19.15
CA PRO A 331 -40.96 -0.74 19.28
C PRO A 331 -41.92 -1.93 19.43
N PHE A 332 -41.60 -3.06 18.79
CA PHE A 332 -42.39 -4.28 18.91
C PHE A 332 -42.35 -4.86 20.34
N GLU A 333 -41.17 -4.94 20.96
CA GLU A 333 -41.02 -5.42 22.34
C GLU A 333 -41.73 -4.51 23.34
N ILE A 334 -41.58 -3.19 23.20
CA ILE A 334 -42.29 -2.19 24.02
C ILE A 334 -43.81 -2.36 23.89
N HIS A 335 -44.30 -2.61 22.67
CA HIS A 335 -45.72 -2.80 22.40
C HIS A 335 -46.26 -4.10 23.01
N VAL A 336 -45.51 -5.20 22.91
CA VAL A 336 -45.83 -6.49 23.56
C VAL A 336 -45.87 -6.35 25.08
N GLN A 337 -44.90 -5.67 25.69
CA GLN A 337 -44.85 -5.44 27.14
C GLN A 337 -45.98 -4.53 27.63
N SER A 338 -46.32 -3.47 26.90
CA SER A 338 -47.41 -2.55 27.23
C SER A 338 -48.78 -3.25 27.27
N ILE A 339 -49.06 -4.13 26.31
CA ILE A 339 -50.32 -4.92 26.26
C ILE A 339 -50.41 -5.92 27.41
N LEU A 340 -49.27 -6.45 27.87
CA LEU A 340 -49.22 -7.39 28.98
C LEU A 340 -49.41 -6.71 30.34
N GLN A 341 -48.97 -5.45 30.50
CA GLN A 341 -49.05 -4.67 31.74
C GLN A 341 -50.43 -4.01 31.96
N ASP A 342 -51.06 -3.46 30.91
CA ASP A 342 -52.37 -2.79 31.05
C ASP A 342 -53.45 -3.36 30.10
N PRO A 343 -54.32 -4.27 30.59
CA PRO A 343 -55.44 -4.82 29.82
C PRO A 343 -56.58 -3.81 29.56
N LEU A 344 -56.60 -2.66 30.25
CA LEU A 344 -57.67 -1.67 30.15
C LEU A 344 -57.48 -0.74 28.95
N SER A 345 -56.24 -0.46 28.56
CA SER A 345 -55.83 0.31 27.38
C SER A 345 -56.08 -0.45 26.07
N GLY A 346 -57.36 -0.74 25.81
CA GLY A 346 -57.83 -1.48 24.65
C GLY A 346 -57.92 -0.61 23.41
N THR A 347 -56.79 -0.10 22.93
CA THR A 347 -56.45 0.24 21.55
C THR A 347 -55.08 0.90 21.61
N ALA A 348 -54.00 0.14 21.48
CA ALA A 348 -52.77 0.77 21.02
C ALA A 348 -53.10 1.55 19.75
N SER A 349 -52.69 2.82 19.72
CA SER A 349 -53.08 3.78 18.70
C SER A 349 -52.93 3.14 17.32
N LYS A 350 -53.94 3.28 16.45
CA LYS A 350 -53.84 2.83 15.05
C LYS A 350 -52.51 3.27 14.42
N THR A 351 -51.99 4.42 14.84
CA THR A 351 -50.67 4.96 14.48
C THR A 351 -49.52 3.99 14.80
N THR A 352 -49.45 3.41 16.01
CA THR A 352 -48.38 2.46 16.39
C THR A 352 -48.40 1.18 15.55
N ARG A 353 -49.58 0.76 15.08
CA ARG A 353 -49.73 -0.41 14.19
C ARG A 353 -49.29 -0.09 12.76
N GLU A 354 -49.62 1.12 12.29
CA GLU A 354 -49.22 1.62 10.97
C GLU A 354 -47.70 1.87 10.93
N GLU A 355 -47.12 2.43 12.00
CA GLU A 355 -45.68 2.61 12.17
C GLU A 355 -44.92 1.28 12.18
N LEU A 356 -45.40 0.28 12.93
CA LEU A 356 -44.80 -1.06 12.94
C LEU A 356 -44.90 -1.74 11.57
N GLY A 357 -46.03 -1.57 10.88
CA GLY A 357 -46.21 -2.08 9.52
C GLY A 357 -45.26 -1.43 8.52
N PHE A 358 -45.00 -0.13 8.64
CA PHE A 358 -44.02 0.59 7.82
C PHE A 358 -42.60 0.09 8.08
N SER A 359 -42.18 0.01 9.36
CA SER A 359 -40.86 -0.50 9.74
C SER A 359 -40.63 -1.94 9.29
N PHE A 360 -41.68 -2.78 9.31
CA PHE A 360 -41.59 -4.16 8.84
C PHE A 360 -41.37 -4.26 7.34
N ASN A 361 -42.07 -3.45 6.55
CA ASN A 361 -41.90 -3.40 5.10
C ASN A 361 -40.52 -2.85 4.72
N GLU A 362 -40.04 -1.83 5.44
CA GLU A 362 -38.72 -1.25 5.23
C GLU A 362 -37.61 -2.26 5.55
N PHE A 363 -37.72 -2.98 6.67
CA PHE A 363 -36.82 -4.07 7.03
C PHE A 363 -36.85 -5.21 6.01
N THR A 364 -38.04 -5.63 5.57
CA THR A 364 -38.18 -6.71 4.58
C THR A 364 -37.53 -6.34 3.24
N SER A 365 -37.71 -5.09 2.78
CA SER A 365 -37.05 -4.57 1.59
C SER A 365 -35.53 -4.54 1.74
N ALA A 366 -35.03 -4.03 2.87
CA ALA A 366 -33.60 -4.01 3.17
C ALA A 366 -33.00 -5.42 3.24
N PHE A 367 -33.72 -6.37 3.84
CA PHE A 367 -33.32 -7.77 3.93
C PHE A 367 -33.23 -8.44 2.57
N HIS A 368 -34.20 -8.19 1.67
CA HIS A 368 -34.15 -8.72 0.30
C HIS A 368 -33.04 -8.10 -0.55
N ALA A 369 -32.78 -6.80 -0.38
CA ALA A 369 -31.66 -6.11 -1.02
C ALA A 369 -30.31 -6.70 -0.56
N TRP A 370 -30.11 -6.81 0.76
CA TRP A 370 -28.93 -7.43 1.36
C TRP A 370 -28.75 -8.87 0.87
N LYS A 371 -29.79 -9.70 0.92
CA LYS A 371 -29.74 -11.09 0.46
C LYS A 371 -29.40 -11.23 -1.03
N THR A 372 -29.85 -10.29 -1.85
CA THR A 372 -29.52 -10.27 -3.28
C THR A 372 -28.06 -9.94 -3.50
N GLN A 373 -27.52 -8.98 -2.75
CA GLN A 373 -26.11 -8.61 -2.79
C GLN A 373 -25.22 -9.73 -2.26
N ASP A 374 -25.55 -10.32 -1.11
CA ASP A 374 -24.81 -11.44 -0.54
C ASP A 374 -24.77 -12.65 -1.50
N ARG A 375 -25.91 -12.95 -2.14
CA ARG A 375 -25.95 -13.95 -3.22
C ARG A 375 -24.99 -13.61 -4.35
N THR A 376 -24.88 -12.34 -4.77
CA THR A 376 -23.93 -11.95 -5.81
C THR A 376 -22.47 -12.07 -5.37
N VAL A 377 -22.16 -11.68 -4.13
CA VAL A 377 -20.80 -11.80 -3.55
C VAL A 377 -20.41 -13.28 -3.46
N LEU A 378 -21.30 -14.15 -2.99
CA LEU A 378 -21.06 -15.59 -2.95
C LEU A 378 -20.83 -16.17 -4.35
N ILE A 379 -21.61 -15.74 -5.35
CA ILE A 379 -21.40 -16.13 -6.75
C ILE A 379 -20.00 -15.69 -7.22
N ASP A 380 -19.57 -14.47 -6.90
CA ASP A 380 -18.27 -13.96 -7.32
C ASP A 380 -17.10 -14.66 -6.61
N VAL A 381 -17.22 -14.98 -5.32
CA VAL A 381 -16.26 -15.81 -4.58
C VAL A 381 -16.13 -17.20 -5.20
N MET A 382 -17.26 -17.83 -5.54
CA MET A 382 -17.26 -19.13 -6.22
C MET A 382 -16.65 -19.06 -7.63
N ILE A 383 -16.88 -17.97 -8.36
CA ILE A 383 -16.25 -17.75 -9.68
C ILE A 383 -14.75 -17.55 -9.52
N ASN A 384 -14.28 -16.80 -8.51
CA ASN A 384 -12.86 -16.62 -8.25
C ASN A 384 -12.17 -17.94 -7.86
N SER A 385 -12.83 -18.76 -7.01
CA SER A 385 -12.36 -20.12 -6.71
C SER A 385 -12.25 -20.97 -7.99
N PHE A 386 -13.25 -20.92 -8.86
CA PHE A 386 -13.21 -21.62 -10.15
C PHE A 386 -12.06 -21.14 -11.06
N VAL A 387 -11.83 -19.82 -11.13
CA VAL A 387 -10.73 -19.22 -11.89
C VAL A 387 -9.38 -19.63 -11.34
N ASN A 388 -9.20 -19.66 -10.02
CA ASN A 388 -7.95 -20.11 -9.38
C ASN A 388 -7.65 -21.57 -9.73
N LEU A 389 -8.65 -22.46 -9.68
CA LEU A 389 -8.51 -23.85 -10.12
C LEU A 389 -8.16 -23.95 -11.61
N ASP A 390 -8.74 -23.11 -12.47
CA ASP A 390 -8.38 -23.05 -13.91
C ASP A 390 -6.95 -22.55 -14.14
N LEU A 391 -6.46 -21.62 -13.31
CA LEU A 391 -5.08 -21.13 -13.37
C LEU A 391 -4.07 -22.20 -12.94
N ILE A 392 -4.40 -23.00 -11.92
CA ILE A 392 -3.60 -24.14 -11.46
C ILE A 392 -3.52 -25.22 -12.55
N ILE A 393 -4.64 -25.54 -13.21
CA ILE A 393 -4.64 -26.46 -14.37
C ILE A 393 -3.73 -25.93 -15.49
N GLN A 394 -3.72 -24.62 -15.73
CA GLN A 394 -2.86 -24.03 -16.75
C GLN A 394 -1.37 -24.07 -16.41
N SER A 395 -0.97 -23.92 -15.15
CA SER A 395 0.45 -24.06 -14.76
C SER A 395 0.91 -25.51 -14.84
N THR A 396 0.06 -26.44 -14.42
CA THR A 396 0.39 -27.88 -14.37
C THR A 396 0.32 -28.56 -15.73
N LYS A 397 -0.30 -27.93 -16.75
CA LYS A 397 -0.42 -28.47 -18.11
C LYS A 397 0.93 -28.72 -18.80
N ASP A 398 1.96 -27.98 -18.45
CA ASP A 398 3.28 -28.07 -19.07
C ASP A 398 4.24 -29.03 -18.32
N ASP A 399 3.85 -29.53 -17.14
CA ASP A 399 4.66 -30.45 -16.34
C ASP A 399 4.52 -31.90 -16.82
N ARG A 400 5.46 -32.35 -17.65
CA ARG A 400 5.45 -33.70 -18.27
C ARG A 400 6.04 -34.82 -17.39
N ARG A 401 6.16 -34.64 -16.07
CA ARG A 401 7.00 -35.49 -15.21
C ARG A 401 6.29 -36.41 -14.19
N GLY A 402 4.96 -36.56 -14.15
CA GLY A 402 4.37 -37.47 -13.14
C GLY A 402 2.97 -37.99 -13.40
N MET A 403 2.79 -39.30 -13.21
CA MET A 403 1.49 -40.00 -13.16
C MET A 403 0.57 -39.45 -12.05
N VAL A 404 1.14 -38.85 -10.99
CA VAL A 404 0.41 -38.17 -9.89
C VAL A 404 -0.27 -36.88 -10.36
N ALA A 405 0.19 -36.28 -11.47
CA ALA A 405 -0.43 -35.07 -12.01
C ALA A 405 -1.81 -35.35 -12.60
N GLU A 406 -2.08 -36.55 -13.11
CA GLU A 406 -3.39 -36.91 -13.67
C GLU A 406 -4.45 -37.04 -12.57
N ASP A 407 -4.12 -37.69 -11.44
CA ASP A 407 -5.00 -37.79 -10.28
C ASP A 407 -5.30 -36.41 -9.68
N TYR A 408 -4.30 -35.54 -9.60
CA TYR A 408 -4.47 -34.16 -9.15
C TYR A 408 -5.37 -33.35 -10.11
N LEU A 409 -5.16 -33.47 -11.43
CA LEU A 409 -6.02 -32.83 -12.43
C LEU A 409 -7.46 -33.36 -12.37
N GLN A 410 -7.64 -34.64 -12.09
CA GLN A 410 -8.96 -35.25 -11.92
C GLN A 410 -9.65 -34.74 -10.65
N ALA A 411 -8.92 -34.60 -9.54
CA ALA A 411 -9.42 -34.00 -8.30
C ALA A 411 -9.88 -32.55 -8.53
N VAL A 412 -9.04 -31.73 -9.17
CA VAL A 412 -9.36 -30.32 -9.48
C VAL A 412 -10.56 -30.21 -10.43
N ARG A 413 -10.66 -31.07 -11.46
CA ARG A 413 -11.83 -31.13 -12.34
C ARG A 413 -13.10 -31.52 -11.57
N SER A 414 -13.00 -32.47 -10.64
CA SER A 414 -14.14 -32.87 -9.82
C SER A 414 -14.67 -31.73 -8.95
N GLU A 415 -13.78 -30.90 -8.40
CA GLU A 415 -14.13 -29.70 -7.64
C GLU A 415 -14.74 -28.62 -8.54
N GLN A 416 -14.19 -28.40 -9.74
CA GLN A 416 -14.77 -27.50 -10.73
C GLN A 416 -16.20 -27.90 -11.12
N VAL A 417 -16.48 -29.20 -11.29
CA VAL A 417 -17.84 -29.68 -11.58
C VAL A 417 -18.79 -29.41 -10.41
N LYS A 418 -18.36 -29.67 -9.17
CA LYS A 418 -19.14 -29.36 -7.96
C LYS A 418 -19.43 -27.85 -7.83
N LEU A 419 -18.42 -27.00 -8.06
CA LEU A 419 -18.57 -25.54 -8.04
C LEU A 419 -19.52 -25.06 -9.14
N LEU A 420 -19.38 -25.59 -10.35
CA LEU A 420 -20.23 -25.22 -11.49
C LEU A 420 -21.68 -25.66 -11.27
N ALA A 421 -21.93 -26.84 -10.70
CA ALA A 421 -23.28 -27.27 -10.32
C ALA A 421 -23.91 -26.34 -9.28
N ARG A 422 -23.14 -25.93 -8.26
CA ARG A 422 -23.61 -24.99 -7.23
C ARG A 422 -23.83 -23.58 -7.78
N LEU A 423 -22.98 -23.11 -8.70
CA LEU A 423 -23.17 -21.85 -9.43
C LEU A 423 -24.42 -21.86 -10.31
N LYS A 424 -24.67 -22.94 -11.05
CA LYS A 424 -25.89 -23.13 -11.85
C LYS A 424 -27.15 -23.06 -10.98
N ARG A 425 -27.10 -23.59 -9.75
CA ARG A 425 -28.22 -23.53 -8.80
C ARG A 425 -28.48 -22.11 -8.25
N LEU A 426 -27.42 -21.31 -8.07
CA LEU A 426 -27.53 -19.98 -7.45
C LEU A 426 -27.84 -18.85 -8.44
N ALA A 427 -27.27 -18.90 -9.65
CA ALA A 427 -27.39 -17.85 -10.67
C ALA A 427 -28.23 -18.25 -11.90
N GLY A 428 -28.61 -19.53 -12.01
CA GLY A 428 -29.19 -20.09 -13.23
C GLY A 428 -28.12 -20.56 -14.22
N PRO A 429 -28.44 -21.52 -15.10
CA PRO A 429 -27.44 -22.20 -15.92
C PRO A 429 -26.76 -21.28 -16.93
N GLU A 430 -27.51 -20.41 -17.59
CA GLU A 430 -26.96 -19.52 -18.63
C GLU A 430 -26.12 -18.38 -18.06
N GLN A 431 -26.62 -17.71 -17.01
CA GLN A 431 -25.92 -16.58 -16.39
C GLN A 431 -24.65 -17.03 -15.66
N ALA A 432 -24.69 -18.18 -14.96
CA ALA A 432 -23.51 -18.76 -14.33
C ALA A 432 -22.41 -19.06 -15.36
N LEU A 433 -22.75 -19.74 -16.45
CA LEU A 433 -21.80 -20.07 -17.50
C LEU A 433 -21.27 -18.83 -18.22
N ALA A 434 -22.10 -17.80 -18.42
CA ALA A 434 -21.67 -16.54 -19.02
C ALA A 434 -20.66 -15.81 -18.13
N ARG A 435 -20.94 -15.66 -16.82
CA ARG A 435 -20.03 -15.01 -15.86
C ARG A 435 -18.73 -15.78 -15.65
N VAL A 436 -18.78 -17.11 -15.58
CA VAL A 436 -17.57 -17.95 -15.51
C VAL A 436 -16.74 -17.77 -16.78
N ARG A 437 -17.37 -17.78 -17.97
CA ARG A 437 -16.65 -17.56 -19.24
C ARG A 437 -15.99 -16.19 -19.32
N THR A 438 -16.66 -15.12 -18.89
CA THR A 438 -16.06 -13.77 -18.90
C THR A 438 -14.92 -13.66 -17.89
N ALA A 439 -15.08 -14.21 -16.68
CA ALA A 439 -14.05 -14.21 -15.64
C ALA A 439 -12.81 -15.02 -16.04
N VAL A 440 -12.98 -16.24 -16.56
CA VAL A 440 -11.88 -17.09 -17.05
C VAL A 440 -11.15 -16.42 -18.22
N ARG A 441 -11.88 -15.81 -19.17
CA ARG A 441 -11.26 -15.05 -20.27
C ARG A 441 -10.45 -13.85 -19.76
N LYS A 442 -10.98 -13.11 -18.78
CA LYS A 442 -10.29 -11.97 -18.16
C LYS A 442 -9.01 -12.42 -17.46
N ALA A 443 -9.07 -13.48 -16.66
CA ALA A 443 -7.91 -14.02 -15.93
C ALA A 443 -6.83 -14.57 -16.87
N ARG A 444 -7.22 -15.30 -17.93
CA ARG A 444 -6.27 -15.77 -18.96
C ARG A 444 -5.60 -14.61 -19.71
N LYS A 445 -6.35 -13.54 -20.00
CA LYS A 445 -5.80 -12.33 -20.63
C LYS A 445 -4.81 -11.62 -19.70
N GLN A 446 -5.11 -11.52 -18.40
CA GLN A 446 -4.22 -10.95 -17.39
C GLN A 446 -2.92 -11.74 -17.27
N ARG A 447 -2.99 -13.07 -17.18
CA ARG A 447 -1.80 -13.94 -17.17
C ARG A 447 -0.98 -13.80 -18.45
N ALA A 448 -1.63 -13.72 -19.62
CA ALA A 448 -0.94 -13.52 -20.89
C ALA A 448 -0.27 -12.13 -20.98
N SER A 449 -0.86 -11.08 -20.41
CA SER A 449 -0.20 -9.76 -20.31
C SER A 449 0.96 -9.74 -19.32
N GLU A 450 0.82 -10.38 -18.16
CA GLU A 450 1.90 -10.51 -17.16
C GLU A 450 3.07 -11.33 -17.73
N GLN A 451 2.79 -12.39 -18.47
CA GLN A 451 3.81 -13.20 -19.14
C GLN A 451 4.48 -12.46 -20.30
N ARG A 452 3.74 -11.58 -21.00
CA ARG A 452 4.33 -10.65 -21.99
C ARG A 452 5.22 -9.60 -21.33
N GLN A 453 4.81 -9.01 -20.19
CA GLN A 453 5.63 -8.06 -19.44
C GLN A 453 6.91 -8.70 -18.89
N LYS A 454 6.83 -9.94 -18.38
CA LYS A 454 8.03 -10.71 -18.00
C LYS A 454 8.95 -11.01 -19.19
N ASN A 455 8.39 -11.24 -20.39
CA ASN A 455 9.18 -11.45 -21.61
C ASN A 455 9.75 -10.14 -22.20
N GLU A 456 9.08 -9.01 -22.02
CA GLU A 456 9.56 -7.68 -22.45
C GLU A 456 10.69 -7.15 -21.54
N GLN A 457 10.65 -7.46 -20.24
CA GLN A 457 11.81 -7.25 -19.34
C GLN A 457 12.98 -8.20 -19.64
N HIS A 458 12.75 -9.26 -20.43
CA HIS A 458 13.74 -10.28 -20.75
C HIS A 458 14.01 -10.34 -22.27
N VAL A 459 14.26 -9.20 -22.91
CA VAL A 459 14.85 -9.15 -24.26
C VAL A 459 16.36 -8.90 -24.15
N PRO A 460 17.22 -9.93 -24.22
CA PRO A 460 18.66 -9.77 -24.29
C PRO A 460 19.11 -9.52 -25.74
N ARG A 461 19.88 -8.46 -25.96
CA ARG A 461 20.63 -8.25 -27.20
C ARG A 461 21.97 -9.00 -27.11
N ALA A 462 21.98 -10.17 -27.74
CA ALA A 462 23.08 -10.89 -28.38
C ALA A 462 24.25 -11.49 -27.54
N THR A 463 24.38 -12.82 -27.76
CA THR A 463 25.57 -13.71 -27.77
C THR A 463 26.24 -14.12 -26.47
N THR A 464 25.81 -15.26 -25.92
CA THR A 464 26.56 -16.54 -25.79
C THR A 464 25.67 -17.57 -25.09
N PRO A 465 25.86 -18.90 -25.29
CA PRO A 465 24.85 -19.89 -24.95
C PRO A 465 24.94 -20.28 -23.47
N THR A 466 23.92 -19.96 -22.68
CA THR A 466 23.75 -20.52 -21.34
C THR A 466 22.68 -21.60 -21.36
N THR A 467 23.18 -22.84 -21.25
CA THR A 467 22.43 -24.00 -20.78
C THR A 467 21.69 -23.63 -19.49
N LYS A 468 20.36 -23.76 -19.50
CA LYS A 468 19.57 -23.70 -18.27
C LYS A 468 19.72 -25.01 -17.50
N MET A 469 20.33 -24.87 -16.32
CA MET A 469 20.20 -25.64 -15.07
C MET A 469 19.30 -26.88 -15.13
N ALA A 470 19.90 -28.05 -14.89
CA ALA A 470 19.21 -29.19 -14.32
C ALA A 470 19.38 -29.16 -12.79
N ASP A 471 18.31 -29.53 -12.09
CA ASP A 471 18.22 -29.74 -10.65
C ASP A 471 19.45 -30.43 -10.05
N MET A 472 20.06 -29.79 -9.06
CA MET A 472 20.72 -30.48 -7.94
C MET A 472 20.30 -29.76 -6.66
N HIS A 473 19.36 -30.40 -5.94
CA HIS A 473 19.19 -30.22 -4.51
C HIS A 473 20.42 -30.80 -3.80
N GLU A 474 21.24 -29.95 -3.19
CA GLU A 474 21.87 -30.16 -1.87
C GLU A 474 22.64 -28.89 -1.43
N PRO A 475 22.69 -28.58 -0.12
CA PRO A 475 22.83 -27.21 0.36
C PRO A 475 24.29 -26.74 0.33
N LEU A 476 24.57 -25.70 -0.44
CA LEU A 476 25.74 -24.86 -0.20
C LEU A 476 25.45 -23.98 1.02
N THR A 477 26.01 -24.40 2.15
CA THR A 477 26.18 -23.66 3.41
C THR A 477 26.65 -22.22 3.20
N PRO A 478 26.34 -21.31 4.17
CA PRO A 478 26.48 -19.87 4.00
C PRO A 478 27.93 -19.43 3.73
N PRO A 479 28.14 -18.37 2.93
CA PRO A 479 29.44 -17.72 2.81
C PRO A 479 29.84 -17.08 4.15
N ALA A 480 31.15 -17.05 4.42
CA ALA A 480 31.70 -16.58 5.68
C ALA A 480 31.27 -15.14 5.99
N THR A 481 30.59 -14.99 7.14
CA THR A 481 30.49 -13.75 7.90
C THR A 481 31.89 -13.15 8.05
N PRO A 482 32.08 -11.81 7.93
CA PRO A 482 33.33 -11.21 8.38
C PRO A 482 33.54 -11.65 9.84
N GLN A 483 34.68 -12.28 10.12
CA GLN A 483 34.98 -12.69 11.49
C GLN A 483 34.91 -11.44 12.38
N PRO A 484 34.20 -11.50 13.52
CA PRO A 484 34.34 -10.47 14.52
C PRO A 484 35.80 -10.51 14.97
N THR A 485 36.55 -9.44 14.70
CA THR A 485 37.78 -9.17 15.41
C THR A 485 37.41 -9.13 16.89
N ASN A 486 37.84 -10.15 17.65
CA ASN A 486 37.71 -10.20 19.10
C ASN A 486 38.33 -8.92 19.69
N HIS A 487 37.51 -7.94 20.06
CA HIS A 487 37.92 -6.77 20.84
C HIS A 487 38.14 -7.09 22.33
N ARG A 488 38.51 -8.34 22.66
CA ARG A 488 38.79 -8.75 24.04
C ARG A 488 40.01 -9.66 24.12
N ALA A 489 41.18 -9.06 23.95
CA ALA A 489 42.43 -9.58 24.48
C ALA A 489 43.28 -8.38 25.00
N PRO A 490 43.87 -8.47 26.20
CA PRO A 490 44.63 -7.36 26.77
C PRO A 490 46.02 -7.27 26.14
N SER A 491 46.46 -6.03 25.90
CA SER A 491 47.85 -5.57 25.80
C SER A 491 48.82 -6.38 24.93
N ALA A 492 48.85 -6.09 23.63
CA ALA A 492 50.08 -6.10 22.84
C ALA A 492 50.21 -4.73 22.15
N PRO A 493 51.43 -4.18 21.97
CA PRO A 493 51.60 -2.91 21.26
C PRO A 493 51.15 -3.08 19.81
N GLN A 494 49.93 -2.58 19.52
CA GLN A 494 49.33 -2.55 18.19
C GLN A 494 50.32 -1.91 17.21
N SER A 495 50.72 -2.67 16.18
CA SER A 495 51.64 -2.20 15.15
C SER A 495 51.05 -1.00 14.42
N PHE A 496 51.90 -0.06 13.98
CA PHE A 496 51.50 1.13 13.21
C PHE A 496 50.59 0.78 12.00
N ILE A 497 50.78 -0.41 11.42
CA ILE A 497 50.01 -0.96 10.30
C ILE A 497 48.62 -1.40 10.72
N THR A 498 48.44 -1.98 11.91
CA THR A 498 47.12 -2.37 12.45
C THR A 498 46.27 -1.13 12.74
N ARG A 499 46.89 -0.08 13.30
CA ARG A 499 46.27 1.24 13.45
C ARG A 499 45.93 1.88 12.09
N LEU A 500 46.79 1.76 11.08
CA LEU A 500 46.52 2.21 9.71
C LEU A 500 45.40 1.43 9.03
N GLY A 501 45.28 0.12 9.24
CA GLY A 501 44.17 -0.68 8.69
C GLY A 501 42.83 -0.32 9.34
N GLN A 502 42.83 -0.15 10.67
CA GLN A 502 41.63 0.15 11.47
C GLN A 502 41.13 1.58 11.28
N THR A 503 42.02 2.56 11.19
CA THR A 503 41.66 3.99 10.96
C THR A 503 41.08 4.27 9.56
N MET A 504 41.23 3.35 8.61
CA MET A 504 40.84 3.54 7.22
C MET A 504 39.45 3.00 6.89
N THR A 505 38.81 2.22 7.77
CA THR A 505 37.39 1.84 7.65
C THR A 505 36.82 1.58 9.04
N ILE A 506 36.68 2.64 9.86
CA ILE A 506 36.01 2.51 11.14
C ILE A 506 34.51 2.40 10.84
N LEU A 507 34.04 1.16 10.74
CA LEU A 507 32.62 0.87 10.63
C LEU A 507 31.95 1.14 11.98
N PRO A 508 30.76 1.77 11.99
CA PRO A 508 29.93 1.79 13.19
C PRO A 508 29.69 0.36 13.70
N PRO A 509 29.39 0.17 14.99
CA PRO A 509 29.07 -1.14 15.53
C PRO A 509 27.93 -1.82 14.75
N ASN A 510 28.03 -3.15 14.62
CA ASN A 510 27.07 -3.96 13.84
C ASN A 510 25.60 -3.74 14.25
N ARG A 511 25.35 -3.43 15.52
CA ARG A 511 24.01 -3.11 16.04
C ARG A 511 23.43 -1.85 15.39
N GLU A 512 24.21 -0.77 15.37
CA GLU A 512 23.79 0.49 14.74
C GLU A 512 23.61 0.32 13.23
N ILE A 513 24.51 -0.44 12.57
CA ILE A 513 24.36 -0.72 11.14
C ILE A 513 23.06 -1.49 10.87
N ALA A 514 22.76 -2.53 11.67
CA ALA A 514 21.53 -3.28 11.53
C ALA A 514 20.30 -2.38 11.70
N HIS A 515 20.29 -1.50 12.71
CA HIS A 515 19.25 -0.51 12.95
C HIS A 515 19.09 0.49 11.80
N GLU A 516 20.21 1.04 11.32
CA GLU A 516 20.25 1.95 10.17
C GLU A 516 19.72 1.30 8.89
N MET A 517 20.04 0.02 8.66
CA MET A 517 19.55 -0.74 7.50
C MET A 517 18.05 -1.05 7.59
N GLN A 518 17.51 -1.25 8.79
CA GLN A 518 16.08 -1.47 8.99
C GLN A 518 15.27 -0.19 8.74
N ILE A 519 15.82 0.98 9.09
CA ILE A 519 15.14 2.27 8.93
C ILE A 519 15.35 2.82 7.51
N THR A 520 16.58 2.75 7.02
CA THR A 520 16.98 3.14 5.68
C THR A 520 17.31 1.88 4.89
N SER A 521 16.32 1.34 4.18
CA SER A 521 16.50 0.16 3.31
C SER A 521 17.64 0.28 2.27
N SER A 522 18.12 1.49 2.02
CA SER A 522 19.23 1.83 1.13
C SER A 522 20.44 2.40 1.89
N PHE A 523 20.69 1.96 3.13
CA PHE A 523 21.87 2.42 3.88
C PHE A 523 23.14 2.16 3.08
N GLU A 524 23.85 3.24 2.79
CA GLU A 524 25.14 3.24 2.12
C GLU A 524 26.09 4.03 3.00
N VAL A 525 27.26 3.46 3.26
CA VAL A 525 28.35 4.18 3.91
C VAL A 525 28.81 5.24 2.92
N GLN A 526 28.39 6.48 3.16
CA GLN A 526 28.78 7.63 2.37
C GLN A 526 30.22 8.05 2.70
N GLN A 527 30.88 8.67 1.72
CA GLN A 527 32.28 9.10 1.82
C GLN A 527 32.48 10.35 2.70
N GLN A 528 31.42 11.06 3.06
CA GLN A 528 31.48 12.32 3.80
C GLN A 528 30.81 12.10 5.16
N PRO A 529 31.42 12.52 6.29
CA PRO A 529 32.48 13.52 6.51
C PRO A 529 33.87 12.97 6.88
N TRP A 530 34.16 11.71 6.57
CA TRP A 530 35.44 11.04 6.83
C TRP A 530 36.66 11.62 6.05
N SER A 531 36.45 12.72 5.33
CA SER A 531 37.41 13.38 4.45
C SER A 531 38.47 14.19 5.20
N ASP A 532 38.12 15.00 6.19
CA ASP A 532 39.00 16.13 6.54
C ASP A 532 40.11 15.75 7.54
N ALA A 533 39.77 15.05 8.63
CA ALA A 533 40.75 14.47 9.54
C ALA A 533 41.64 13.43 8.84
N ARG A 534 41.06 12.64 7.93
CA ARG A 534 41.81 11.67 7.12
C ARG A 534 42.69 12.32 6.08
N LYS A 535 42.23 13.36 5.38
CA LYS A 535 43.06 14.13 4.44
C LYS A 535 44.25 14.71 5.19
N GLN A 536 44.02 15.30 6.37
CA GLN A 536 45.10 15.79 7.23
C GLN A 536 46.08 14.68 7.61
N PHE A 537 45.60 13.51 8.05
CA PHE A 537 46.47 12.36 8.36
C PHE A 537 47.25 11.85 7.14
N MET A 538 46.60 11.74 5.99
CA MET A 538 47.22 11.28 4.73
C MET A 538 48.22 12.30 4.18
N ASP A 539 47.95 13.60 4.36
CA ASP A 539 48.86 14.68 3.99
C ASP A 539 50.08 14.74 4.92
N VAL A 540 49.89 14.50 6.22
CA VAL A 540 50.99 14.33 7.19
C VAL A 540 51.83 13.10 6.86
N LEU A 541 51.19 11.98 6.51
CA LEU A 541 51.90 10.76 6.08
C LEU A 541 52.65 10.98 4.76
N ARG A 542 52.05 11.72 3.82
CA ARG A 542 52.69 12.10 2.55
C ARG A 542 53.92 12.99 2.79
N ALA A 543 53.83 13.95 3.71
CA ALA A 543 54.95 14.81 4.09
C ALA A 543 56.07 14.01 4.77
N ASN A 544 55.72 13.15 5.74
CA ASN A 544 56.69 12.31 6.44
C ASN A 544 57.38 11.30 5.51
N MET A 545 56.66 10.74 4.55
CA MET A 545 57.22 9.84 3.53
C MET A 545 58.16 10.59 2.58
N ARG A 546 57.78 11.79 2.14
CA ARG A 546 58.63 12.63 1.28
C ARG A 546 59.92 13.02 2.01
N ASP A 547 59.83 13.44 3.27
CA ASP A 547 60.98 13.78 4.10
C ASP A 547 61.89 12.57 4.36
N SER A 548 61.30 11.41 4.70
CA SER A 548 62.06 10.17 4.91
C SER A 548 62.73 9.64 3.64
N MET A 549 62.16 9.88 2.46
CA MET A 549 62.72 9.43 1.18
C MET A 549 63.77 10.40 0.63
N GLN A 550 63.72 11.68 1.03
CA GLN A 550 64.74 12.67 0.73
C GLN A 550 65.94 12.57 1.68
N ASN A 551 65.70 12.25 2.96
CA ASN A 551 66.73 12.19 3.99
C ASN A 551 67.30 10.77 4.23
N GLY A 552 66.56 9.73 3.86
CA GLY A 552 66.92 8.33 4.08
C GLY A 552 67.53 7.67 2.84
N GLY A 553 68.66 6.98 3.02
CA GLY A 553 69.28 6.18 1.95
C GLY A 553 68.42 5.01 1.44
N VAL A 554 68.92 4.25 0.47
CA VAL A 554 68.23 3.12 -0.21
C VAL A 554 67.53 2.15 0.74
N GLN A 555 68.04 1.97 1.97
CA GLN A 555 67.43 1.10 2.99
C GLN A 555 66.12 1.65 3.58
N VAL A 556 65.97 2.96 3.73
CA VAL A 556 64.74 3.61 4.24
C VAL A 556 63.66 3.60 3.16
N ALA A 557 64.03 3.81 1.90
CA ALA A 557 63.11 3.62 0.77
C ALA A 557 62.64 2.15 0.65
N ALA A 558 63.54 1.19 0.91
CA ALA A 558 63.22 -0.23 0.93
C ALA A 558 62.25 -0.63 2.07
N SER A 559 62.39 -0.05 3.27
CA SER A 559 61.48 -0.31 4.39
C SER A 559 60.10 0.32 4.18
N TRP A 560 60.03 1.51 3.59
CA TRP A 560 58.77 2.15 3.20
C TRP A 560 58.04 1.37 2.13
N THR A 561 58.73 0.96 1.05
CA THR A 561 58.13 0.14 -0.02
C THR A 561 57.66 -1.22 0.48
N GLN A 562 58.38 -1.84 1.40
CA GLN A 562 57.95 -3.07 2.06
C GLN A 562 56.67 -2.86 2.88
N SER A 563 56.65 -1.83 3.74
CA SER A 563 55.50 -1.52 4.60
C SER A 563 54.26 -1.19 3.77
N MET A 564 54.45 -0.48 2.66
CA MET A 564 53.43 -0.15 1.69
C MET A 564 52.86 -1.38 0.97
N THR A 565 53.74 -2.28 0.52
CA THR A 565 53.34 -3.51 -0.16
C THR A 565 52.49 -4.37 0.75
N VAL A 566 52.83 -4.45 2.04
CA VAL A 566 52.03 -5.17 3.04
C VAL A 566 50.63 -4.55 3.16
N LEU A 567 50.53 -3.22 3.23
CA LEU A 567 49.25 -2.51 3.30
C LEU A 567 48.37 -2.74 2.05
N ILE A 568 48.96 -2.63 0.86
CA ILE A 568 48.24 -2.88 -0.40
C ILE A 568 47.81 -4.33 -0.51
N ARG A 569 48.69 -5.28 -0.16
CA ARG A 569 48.39 -6.71 -0.14
C ARG A 569 47.21 -7.01 0.76
N GLU A 570 47.23 -6.54 2.00
CA GLU A 570 46.15 -6.78 2.97
C GLU A 570 44.81 -6.23 2.46
N LYS A 571 44.78 -5.00 1.96
CA LYS A 571 43.56 -4.38 1.45
C LYS A 571 43.01 -5.06 0.20
N VAL A 572 43.88 -5.41 -0.77
CA VAL A 572 43.46 -6.06 -2.01
C VAL A 572 43.00 -7.50 -1.74
N LEU A 573 43.66 -8.23 -0.85
CA LEU A 573 43.23 -9.58 -0.46
C LEU A 573 41.90 -9.56 0.32
N ASN A 574 41.66 -8.54 1.14
CA ASN A 574 40.37 -8.38 1.84
C ASN A 574 39.19 -8.14 0.88
N LEU A 575 39.44 -7.63 -0.32
CA LEU A 575 38.42 -7.41 -1.36
C LEU A 575 38.07 -8.68 -2.15
N VAL A 576 38.92 -9.72 -2.08
CA VAL A 576 38.82 -10.92 -2.92
C VAL A 576 38.56 -12.14 -2.04
N SER A 577 37.52 -12.91 -2.38
CA SER A 577 37.23 -14.14 -1.66
C SER A 577 38.38 -15.16 -1.80
N PRO A 578 38.78 -15.87 -0.71
CA PRO A 578 39.89 -16.84 -0.75
C PRO A 578 39.74 -17.98 -1.77
N ARG A 579 38.55 -18.19 -2.32
CA ARG A 579 38.25 -19.22 -3.33
C ARG A 579 38.50 -18.77 -4.77
N HIS A 580 38.85 -17.51 -5.01
CA HIS A 580 39.04 -16.99 -6.36
C HIS A 580 40.49 -17.15 -6.82
N GLN A 581 40.72 -17.57 -8.08
CA GLN A 581 42.08 -17.75 -8.64
C GLN A 581 42.91 -16.45 -8.67
N LEU A 582 42.26 -15.29 -8.60
CA LEU A 582 42.94 -14.00 -8.46
C LEU A 582 43.61 -13.85 -7.09
N TYR A 583 43.10 -14.50 -6.04
CA TYR A 583 43.69 -14.44 -4.70
C TYR A 583 45.13 -14.96 -4.71
N GLU A 584 45.37 -16.14 -5.28
CA GLU A 584 46.73 -16.71 -5.42
C GLU A 584 47.64 -15.88 -6.32
N ARG A 585 47.10 -15.32 -7.42
CA ARG A 585 47.87 -14.47 -8.34
C ARG A 585 48.30 -13.17 -7.68
N ILE A 586 47.42 -12.54 -6.90
CA ILE A 586 47.69 -11.31 -6.14
C ILE A 586 48.71 -11.60 -5.04
N ASP A 587 48.57 -12.72 -4.34
CA ASP A 587 49.49 -13.13 -3.27
C ASP A 587 50.94 -13.33 -3.76
N GLN A 588 51.09 -13.93 -4.95
CA GLN A 588 52.39 -14.15 -5.59
C GLN A 588 53.04 -12.86 -6.11
N VAL A 589 52.24 -11.94 -6.66
CA VAL A 589 52.75 -10.67 -7.22
C VAL A 589 53.07 -9.64 -6.13
N LEU A 590 52.31 -9.63 -5.04
CA LEU A 590 52.52 -8.75 -3.88
C LEU A 590 53.25 -9.48 -2.73
N ASP A 591 54.34 -10.19 -3.02
CA ASP A 591 55.21 -10.78 -1.98
C ASP A 591 56.12 -9.71 -1.33
N PRO A 592 55.93 -9.35 -0.05
CA PRO A 592 56.74 -8.34 0.62
C PRO A 592 58.21 -8.74 0.74
N LYS A 593 58.54 -10.04 0.78
CA LYS A 593 59.93 -10.51 0.88
C LYS A 593 60.68 -10.29 -0.42
N LEU A 594 60.05 -10.63 -1.54
CA LEU A 594 60.60 -10.45 -2.88
C LEU A 594 60.77 -8.97 -3.23
N ILE A 595 59.77 -8.13 -2.89
CA ILE A 595 59.82 -6.69 -3.14
C ILE A 595 60.88 -6.02 -2.25
N ALA A 596 61.02 -6.42 -0.99
CA ALA A 596 62.09 -5.93 -0.11
C ALA A 596 63.49 -6.31 -0.61
N GLN A 597 63.65 -7.49 -1.21
CA GLN A 597 64.92 -7.92 -1.79
C GLN A 597 65.25 -7.11 -3.06
N GLN A 598 64.27 -6.90 -3.93
CA GLN A 598 64.44 -6.11 -5.16
C GLN A 598 64.71 -4.63 -4.88
N SER A 599 64.09 -4.05 -3.84
CA SER A 599 64.30 -2.65 -3.45
C SER A 599 65.68 -2.43 -2.83
N ARG A 600 66.17 -3.36 -1.99
CA ARG A 600 67.54 -3.34 -1.43
C ARG A 600 68.63 -3.40 -2.51
N HIS A 601 68.36 -4.08 -3.61
CA HIS A 601 69.28 -4.18 -4.76
C HIS A 601 69.05 -3.09 -5.81
N GLY A 602 68.10 -2.17 -5.60
CA GLY A 602 67.82 -1.07 -6.54
C GLY A 602 67.22 -1.51 -7.89
N MET A 603 66.73 -2.75 -7.99
CA MET A 603 66.16 -3.31 -9.23
C MET A 603 64.64 -3.14 -9.31
N PHE A 604 64.02 -2.55 -8.30
CA PHE A 604 62.57 -2.40 -8.23
C PHE A 604 62.08 -1.27 -9.13
N SER A 605 61.22 -1.60 -10.11
CA SER A 605 60.60 -0.62 -11.01
C SER A 605 59.20 -0.26 -10.53
N TYR A 606 59.06 0.97 -10.03
CA TYR A 606 57.76 1.52 -9.59
C TYR A 606 56.73 1.55 -10.72
N ASN A 607 57.13 1.86 -11.95
CA ASN A 607 56.22 1.92 -13.10
C ASN A 607 55.66 0.53 -13.49
N ALA A 608 56.48 -0.51 -13.42
CA ALA A 608 56.02 -1.89 -13.67
C ALA A 608 55.10 -2.40 -12.55
N PHE A 609 55.38 -2.01 -11.32
CA PHE A 609 54.52 -2.31 -10.16
C PHE A 609 53.15 -1.63 -10.27
N PHE A 610 53.10 -0.33 -10.59
CA PHE A 610 51.83 0.37 -10.73
C PHE A 610 51.00 -0.11 -11.92
N SER A 611 51.62 -0.46 -13.06
CA SER A 611 50.89 -0.98 -14.23
C SER A 611 50.31 -2.38 -13.98
N THR A 612 51.05 -3.26 -13.30
CA THR A 612 50.55 -4.58 -12.90
C THR A 612 49.40 -4.46 -11.91
N ILE A 613 49.52 -3.61 -10.88
CA ILE A 613 48.43 -3.38 -9.92
C ILE A 613 47.21 -2.72 -10.59
N ALA A 614 47.40 -1.73 -11.46
CA ALA A 614 46.30 -1.11 -12.20
C ALA A 614 45.52 -2.15 -13.03
N SER A 615 46.23 -3.09 -13.66
CA SER A 615 45.58 -4.18 -14.41
C SER A 615 44.80 -5.16 -13.52
N MET A 616 45.27 -5.40 -12.30
CA MET A 616 44.58 -6.26 -11.32
C MET A 616 43.36 -5.56 -10.72
N ILE A 617 43.51 -4.28 -10.37
CA ILE A 617 42.42 -3.44 -9.84
C ILE A 617 41.31 -3.29 -10.87
N ALA A 618 41.64 -3.06 -12.15
CA ALA A 618 40.66 -3.01 -13.24
C ALA A 618 39.83 -4.29 -13.40
N GLN A 619 40.33 -5.45 -12.96
CA GLN A 619 39.58 -6.72 -12.99
C GLN A 619 38.62 -6.90 -11.81
N ILE A 620 38.84 -6.17 -10.70
CA ILE A 620 38.09 -6.32 -9.44
C ILE A 620 37.13 -5.13 -9.24
N CYS A 621 37.39 -3.99 -9.89
CA CYS A 621 36.60 -2.77 -9.76
C CYS A 621 35.14 -2.89 -10.25
N SER A 622 34.30 -2.06 -9.64
CA SER A 622 32.93 -1.82 -10.12
C SER A 622 32.98 -0.95 -11.41
N PRO A 623 32.05 -1.15 -12.38
CA PRO A 623 32.06 -0.40 -13.64
C PRO A 623 31.98 1.14 -13.48
N GLY A 624 31.49 1.62 -12.34
CA GLY A 624 31.41 3.06 -12.04
C GLY A 624 32.76 3.71 -11.75
N ARG A 625 33.81 2.93 -11.43
CA ARG A 625 35.15 3.44 -11.07
C ARG A 625 36.22 3.14 -12.12
N ASP A 626 35.87 2.49 -13.24
CA ASP A 626 36.79 2.18 -14.33
C ASP A 626 37.50 3.44 -14.88
N GLU A 627 36.81 4.59 -14.88
CA GLU A 627 37.40 5.86 -15.30
C GLU A 627 38.51 6.34 -14.35
N ALA A 628 38.35 6.17 -13.04
CA ALA A 628 39.38 6.53 -12.06
C ALA A 628 40.62 5.64 -12.20
N VAL A 629 40.42 4.35 -12.47
CA VAL A 629 41.51 3.39 -12.73
C VAL A 629 42.20 3.70 -14.07
N ARG A 630 41.43 4.12 -15.09
CA ARG A 630 41.97 4.55 -16.39
C ARG A 630 42.82 5.80 -16.25
N VAL A 631 42.35 6.81 -15.52
CA VAL A 631 43.12 8.04 -15.21
C VAL A 631 44.41 7.69 -14.47
N PHE A 632 44.35 6.81 -13.47
CA PHE A 632 45.53 6.33 -12.75
C PHE A 632 46.52 5.59 -13.65
N SER A 633 46.03 4.77 -14.59
CA SER A 633 46.88 4.05 -15.54
C SER A 633 47.54 4.95 -16.59
N ALA A 634 46.90 6.08 -16.93
CA ALA A 634 47.39 7.03 -17.92
C ALA A 634 48.43 7.99 -17.32
N ASP A 635 48.34 8.26 -16.01
CA ASP A 635 49.24 9.16 -15.32
C ASP A 635 50.63 8.53 -15.14
N THR A 636 51.53 8.84 -16.08
CA THR A 636 52.91 8.31 -16.14
C THR A 636 53.96 9.37 -15.78
N GLU A 637 53.55 10.61 -15.48
CA GLU A 637 54.45 11.74 -15.22
C GLU A 637 54.52 12.16 -13.73
N SER A 638 53.53 11.79 -12.90
CA SER A 638 53.48 12.14 -11.48
C SER A 638 54.49 11.40 -10.58
N ASP A 639 54.87 12.01 -9.45
CA ASP A 639 55.77 11.43 -8.42
C ASP A 639 55.26 10.04 -7.95
N ALA A 640 56.17 9.09 -7.72
CA ALA A 640 55.84 7.73 -7.27
C ALA A 640 55.04 7.71 -5.94
N ILE A 641 55.28 8.70 -5.08
CA ILE A 641 54.55 8.90 -3.81
C ILE A 641 53.10 9.31 -4.09
N ASP A 642 52.87 10.25 -5.00
CA ASP A 642 51.51 10.74 -5.28
C ASP A 642 50.66 9.68 -5.97
N ARG A 643 51.25 8.90 -6.88
CA ARG A 643 50.59 7.71 -7.46
C ARG A 643 50.19 6.70 -6.41
N LEU A 644 51.04 6.48 -5.42
CA LEU A 644 50.78 5.54 -4.37
C LEU A 644 49.61 5.97 -3.47
N PHE A 645 49.56 7.25 -3.11
CA PHE A 645 48.43 7.81 -2.37
C PHE A 645 47.14 7.79 -3.19
N ASN A 646 47.22 8.05 -4.50
CA ASN A 646 46.08 7.91 -5.42
C ASN A 646 45.60 6.45 -5.50
N LEU A 647 46.52 5.50 -5.54
CA LEU A 647 46.22 4.07 -5.52
C LEU A 647 45.52 3.66 -4.22
N ILE A 648 46.03 4.07 -3.06
CA ILE A 648 45.39 3.80 -1.77
C ILE A 648 43.99 4.41 -1.73
N ASN A 649 43.81 5.62 -2.25
CA ASN A 649 42.50 6.25 -2.32
C ASN A 649 41.54 5.43 -3.20
N ILE A 650 41.97 4.94 -4.36
CA ILE A 650 41.17 4.06 -5.22
C ILE A 650 40.82 2.75 -4.50
N ILE A 651 41.78 2.12 -3.83
CA ILE A 651 41.54 0.88 -3.07
C ILE A 651 40.54 1.13 -1.94
N ASP A 652 40.64 2.24 -1.23
CA ASP A 652 39.70 2.56 -0.15
C ASP A 652 38.29 2.81 -0.68
N LEU A 653 38.18 3.51 -1.80
CA LEU A 653 36.93 3.66 -2.53
C LEU A 653 36.34 2.29 -2.98
N MET A 654 37.18 1.33 -3.37
CA MET A 654 36.75 -0.04 -3.65
C MET A 654 36.31 -0.79 -2.39
N THR A 655 36.99 -0.60 -1.26
CA THR A 655 36.57 -1.21 0.02
C THR A 655 35.19 -0.71 0.44
N LEU A 656 34.90 0.58 0.24
CA LEU A 656 33.55 1.13 0.46
C LEU A 656 32.51 0.53 -0.49
N ASP A 657 32.84 0.37 -1.77
CA ASP A 657 31.94 -0.30 -2.73
C ASP A 657 31.66 -1.75 -2.32
N HIS A 658 32.69 -2.46 -1.88
CA HIS A 658 32.57 -3.83 -1.41
C HIS A 658 31.70 -3.91 -0.16
N ILE A 659 31.94 -3.05 0.83
CA ILE A 659 31.12 -2.95 2.05
C ILE A 659 29.67 -2.63 1.70
N ASN A 660 29.42 -1.64 0.84
CA ASN A 660 28.07 -1.29 0.40
C ASN A 660 27.41 -2.44 -0.39
N PHE A 661 28.16 -3.19 -1.19
CA PHE A 661 27.66 -4.40 -1.85
C PHE A 661 27.29 -5.49 -0.84
N GLN A 662 28.12 -5.73 0.18
CA GLN A 662 27.83 -6.68 1.25
C GLN A 662 26.59 -6.26 2.04
N PHE A 663 26.43 -4.97 2.34
CA PHE A 663 25.19 -4.46 2.97
C PHE A 663 23.98 -4.64 2.09
N ARG A 664 24.06 -4.39 0.78
CA ARG A 664 22.94 -4.68 -0.14
C ARG A 664 22.57 -6.16 -0.15
N LEU A 665 23.55 -7.08 -0.08
CA LEU A 665 23.29 -8.51 0.01
C LEU A 665 22.67 -8.90 1.36
N ALA A 666 23.21 -8.39 2.46
CA ALA A 666 22.76 -8.64 3.82
C ALA A 666 21.42 -7.97 4.15
N SER A 667 21.05 -6.89 3.45
CA SER A 667 19.87 -6.06 3.75
C SER A 667 18.58 -6.84 3.86
N ARG A 668 18.37 -7.84 3.00
CA ARG A 668 17.16 -8.65 3.05
C ARG A 668 17.06 -9.43 4.36
N GLN A 669 18.15 -10.06 4.78
CA GLN A 669 18.19 -10.84 6.01
C GLN A 669 18.10 -9.93 7.24
N VAL A 670 18.74 -8.76 7.21
CA VAL A 670 18.72 -7.78 8.30
C VAL A 670 17.34 -7.12 8.44
N ILE A 671 16.64 -6.85 7.34
CA ILE A 671 15.27 -6.32 7.40
C ILE A 671 14.31 -7.35 8.00
N GLU A 672 14.49 -8.63 7.69
CA GLU A 672 13.67 -9.72 8.23
C GLU A 672 13.98 -10.01 9.71
N HIS A 673 15.26 -10.20 10.07
CA HIS A 673 15.66 -10.73 11.39
C HIS A 673 16.37 -9.71 12.30
N GLY A 674 16.60 -8.48 11.83
CA GLY A 674 17.36 -7.48 12.60
C GLY A 674 16.70 -7.10 13.93
N HIS A 675 15.37 -7.20 14.02
CA HIS A 675 14.62 -6.89 15.25
C HIS A 675 14.89 -7.93 16.35
N GLU A 676 15.08 -9.20 16.00
CA GLU A 676 15.46 -10.26 16.95
C GLU A 676 16.88 -10.07 17.47
N HIS A 677 17.78 -9.56 16.63
CA HIS A 677 19.14 -9.22 17.04
C HIS A 677 19.13 -8.05 18.03
N GLU A 678 18.35 -6.99 17.75
CA GLU A 678 18.19 -5.85 18.64
C GLU A 678 17.59 -6.26 20.00
N GLN A 679 16.56 -7.13 19.99
CA GLN A 679 15.99 -7.69 21.22
C GLN A 679 17.03 -8.38 22.08
N LYS A 680 17.84 -9.26 21.49
CA LYS A 680 18.87 -10.01 22.24
C LYS A 680 19.94 -9.09 22.80
N MET A 681 20.36 -8.09 22.03
CA MET A 681 21.37 -7.13 22.50
C MET A 681 20.83 -6.25 23.61
N PHE A 682 19.61 -5.72 23.47
CA PHE A 682 18.97 -4.90 24.49
C PHE A 682 18.71 -5.68 25.79
N GLU A 683 18.33 -6.96 25.69
CA GLU A 683 18.18 -7.83 26.86
C GLU A 683 19.52 -8.08 27.56
N GLN A 684 20.62 -8.24 26.81
CA GLN A 684 21.96 -8.32 27.41
C GLN A 684 22.35 -7.02 28.11
N ASP A 685 22.05 -5.86 27.54
CA ASP A 685 22.36 -4.57 28.16
C ASP A 685 21.56 -4.35 29.46
N LEU A 686 20.31 -4.82 29.50
CA LEU A 686 19.47 -4.80 30.69
C LEU A 686 20.02 -5.75 31.78
N GLN A 687 20.49 -6.93 31.41
CA GLN A 687 21.13 -7.89 32.33
C GLN A 687 22.46 -7.37 32.88
N ASN A 688 23.22 -6.65 32.04
CA ASN A 688 24.50 -6.05 32.42
C ASN A 688 24.35 -4.76 33.23
N GLY A 689 23.13 -4.23 33.39
CA GLY A 689 22.84 -3.00 34.13
C GLY A 689 23.34 -1.73 33.43
N VAL A 690 23.54 -1.78 32.11
CA VAL A 690 23.95 -0.61 31.30
C VAL A 690 22.78 0.36 31.10
N HIS A 691 21.56 -0.17 31.03
CA HIS A 691 20.32 0.60 30.88
C HIS A 691 19.35 0.31 32.02
N ASP A 692 18.82 1.36 32.64
CA ASP A 692 17.67 1.29 33.55
C ASP A 692 16.42 1.66 32.73
N LEU A 693 15.28 0.97 32.81
CA LEU A 693 14.04 1.35 32.06
C LEU A 693 13.34 2.62 32.59
N ARG A 694 14.07 3.53 33.26
CA ARG A 694 13.50 4.67 33.99
C ARG A 694 13.07 5.79 33.05
N HIS A 695 13.86 6.13 32.05
CA HIS A 695 13.51 7.20 31.11
C HIS A 695 12.38 6.75 30.18
N ALA A 696 12.34 5.48 29.77
CA ALA A 696 11.24 4.92 29.01
C ALA A 696 9.90 4.99 29.79
N LYS A 697 9.89 4.64 31.09
CA LYS A 697 8.69 4.75 31.94
C LYS A 697 8.23 6.19 32.14
N SER A 698 9.15 7.12 32.41
CA SER A 698 8.80 8.53 32.61
C SER A 698 8.26 9.15 31.32
N TRP A 699 8.89 8.86 30.18
CA TRP A 699 8.44 9.29 28.86
C TRP A 699 7.05 8.74 28.52
N TRP A 700 6.80 7.45 28.77
CA TRP A 700 5.50 6.83 28.54
C TRP A 700 4.39 7.47 29.38
N ARG A 701 4.67 7.75 30.67
CA ARG A 701 3.73 8.43 31.57
C ARG A 701 3.39 9.84 31.08
N ILE A 702 4.40 10.62 30.67
CA ILE A 702 4.19 11.99 30.14
C ILE A 702 3.35 11.94 28.86
N ALA A 703 3.66 11.02 27.94
CA ALA A 703 2.92 10.84 26.69
C ALA A 703 1.45 10.47 26.97
N ARG A 704 1.20 9.56 27.90
CA ARG A 704 -0.15 9.15 28.31
C ARG A 704 -0.93 10.29 28.98
N GLN A 705 -0.31 11.05 29.88
CA GLN A 705 -0.95 12.21 30.53
C GLN A 705 -1.32 13.32 29.54
N SER A 706 -0.55 13.47 28.46
CA SER A 706 -0.85 14.44 27.41
C SER A 706 -2.09 14.06 26.57
N LEU A 707 -2.52 12.80 26.61
CA LEU A 707 -3.68 12.30 25.88
C LEU A 707 -4.94 12.43 26.74
N ALA A 708 -5.96 13.13 26.22
CA ALA A 708 -7.23 13.36 26.93
C ALA A 708 -8.15 12.12 27.00
N ALA A 709 -7.77 11.00 26.39
CA ALA A 709 -8.59 9.79 26.33
C ALA A 709 -8.41 8.92 27.59
N ALA A 710 -9.51 8.39 28.13
CA ALA A 710 -9.49 7.60 29.37
C ALA A 710 -8.72 6.26 29.26
N ARG A 711 -8.62 5.68 28.05
CA ARG A 711 -7.80 4.49 27.73
C ARG A 711 -7.26 4.61 26.30
N PRO A 712 -6.17 5.35 26.07
CA PRO A 712 -5.55 5.41 24.75
C PRO A 712 -4.92 4.05 24.42
N THR A 713 -4.98 3.65 23.15
CA THR A 713 -4.26 2.45 22.68
C THR A 713 -2.75 2.69 22.77
N GLY A 714 -1.96 1.66 23.09
CA GLY A 714 -0.50 1.78 23.24
C GLY A 714 0.18 2.39 22.00
N HIS A 715 -0.32 2.04 20.80
CA HIS A 715 0.07 2.63 19.52
C HIS A 715 -0.05 4.17 19.50
N VAL A 716 -1.12 4.74 20.07
CA VAL A 716 -1.38 6.19 20.10
C VAL A 716 -0.54 6.87 21.18
N VAL A 717 -0.34 6.22 22.33
CA VAL A 717 0.57 6.72 23.38
C VAL A 717 1.99 6.84 22.84
N TYR A 718 2.49 5.78 22.19
CA TYR A 718 3.80 5.79 21.56
C TYR A 718 3.89 6.88 20.48
N ALA A 719 2.91 6.97 19.59
CA ALA A 719 2.90 7.99 18.53
C ALA A 719 2.96 9.40 19.12
N ARG A 720 2.25 9.63 20.23
CA ARG A 720 2.30 10.91 20.94
C ARG A 720 3.67 11.17 21.55
N GLY A 721 4.20 10.21 22.28
CA GLY A 721 5.52 10.30 22.90
C GLY A 721 6.63 10.60 21.89
N LEU A 722 6.60 9.94 20.73
CA LEU A 722 7.59 10.17 19.67
C LEU A 722 7.45 11.56 19.05
N THR A 723 6.21 12.01 18.82
CA THR A 723 5.96 13.37 18.28
C THR A 723 6.34 14.47 19.26
N ASP A 724 6.09 14.26 20.55
CA ASP A 724 6.48 15.20 21.59
C ASP A 724 8.00 15.22 21.68
N LEU A 725 8.68 14.07 21.72
CA LEU A 725 10.15 13.99 21.76
C LEU A 725 10.83 14.73 20.58
N ALA A 726 10.32 14.54 19.35
CA ALA A 726 10.91 15.16 18.16
C ALA A 726 10.60 16.67 18.01
N LEU A 727 9.42 17.13 18.45
CA LEU A 727 8.89 18.47 18.12
C LEU A 727 8.57 19.34 19.36
N GLN A 728 9.08 19.00 20.54
CA GLN A 728 8.89 19.81 21.75
C GLN A 728 9.57 21.17 21.65
N ASN A 729 8.94 22.24 22.15
CA ASN A 729 9.59 23.55 22.31
C ASN A 729 10.40 23.64 23.62
N SER A 730 11.20 22.62 23.93
CA SER A 730 12.16 22.61 25.05
C SER A 730 13.49 22.09 24.58
N HIS A 731 14.57 22.40 25.32
CA HIS A 731 15.89 21.84 25.05
C HIS A 731 15.84 20.31 25.01
N PHE A 732 16.44 19.75 23.98
CA PHE A 732 16.49 18.31 23.77
C PHE A 732 17.77 17.77 24.40
N SER A 733 17.66 17.25 25.62
CA SER A 733 18.78 16.61 26.31
C SER A 733 18.72 15.09 26.16
N TYR A 734 19.90 14.45 26.17
CA TYR A 734 20.02 13.00 26.08
C TYR A 734 19.23 12.27 27.17
N ASN A 735 19.19 12.84 28.37
CA ASN A 735 18.48 12.28 29.53
C ASN A 735 16.94 12.23 29.40
N GLN A 736 16.37 12.87 28.37
CA GLN A 736 14.92 12.81 28.11
C GLN A 736 14.54 11.71 27.11
N VAL A 737 15.53 11.08 26.48
CA VAL A 737 15.30 10.07 25.45
C VAL A 737 15.09 8.70 26.12
N PRO A 738 14.03 7.95 25.76
CA PRO A 738 13.86 6.58 26.20
C PRO A 738 15.08 5.72 25.85
N GLU A 739 15.42 4.76 26.71
CA GLU A 739 16.56 3.87 26.50
C GLU A 739 16.46 3.09 25.18
N THR A 740 15.24 2.79 24.73
CA THR A 740 14.97 2.12 23.46
C THR A 740 15.33 2.97 22.23
N LEU A 741 15.25 4.31 22.33
CA LEU A 741 15.47 5.26 21.24
C LEU A 741 16.87 5.91 21.26
N GLN A 742 17.80 5.43 22.08
CA GLN A 742 19.13 6.03 22.22
C GLN A 742 19.95 6.01 20.91
N ILE A 743 19.82 4.95 20.12
CA ILE A 743 20.50 4.84 18.81
C ILE A 743 20.01 5.94 17.86
N ASP A 744 18.74 6.34 17.96
CA ASP A 744 18.13 7.37 17.12
C ASP A 744 18.37 8.81 17.61
N TYR A 745 19.12 9.04 18.69
CA TYR A 745 19.32 10.37 19.30
C TYR A 745 19.77 11.44 18.30
N ILE A 746 20.83 11.18 17.54
CA ILE A 746 21.39 12.14 16.57
C ILE A 746 20.42 12.35 15.40
N ARG A 747 19.69 11.30 15.02
CA ARG A 747 18.68 11.41 13.98
C ARG A 747 17.51 12.29 14.42
N LEU A 748 17.05 12.13 15.66
CA LEU A 748 16.02 12.99 16.26
C LEU A 748 16.50 14.45 16.35
N LEU A 749 17.76 14.69 16.70
CA LEU A 749 18.37 16.03 16.66
C LEU A 749 18.36 16.64 15.25
N LYS A 750 18.73 15.87 14.22
CA LYS A 750 18.70 16.32 12.81
C LYS A 750 17.27 16.62 12.35
N LEU A 751 16.30 15.77 12.67
CA LEU A 751 14.88 16.00 12.39
C LEU A 751 14.36 17.26 13.08
N ARG A 752 14.75 17.46 14.34
CA ARG A 752 14.41 18.67 15.10
C ARG A 752 15.00 19.90 14.43
N ALA A 753 16.27 19.88 14.05
CA ALA A 753 16.91 20.99 13.36
C ALA A 753 16.19 21.34 12.05
N GLN A 754 15.83 20.33 11.25
CA GLN A 754 15.01 20.51 10.04
C GLN A 754 13.63 21.09 10.35
N ALA A 755 12.94 20.60 11.39
CA ALA A 755 11.64 21.11 11.80
C ALA A 755 11.71 22.56 12.27
N PHE A 756 12.74 22.92 13.05
CA PHE A 756 12.96 24.28 13.53
C PHE A 756 13.29 25.23 12.37
N GLN A 757 14.07 24.78 11.39
CA GLN A 757 14.33 25.53 10.16
C GLN A 757 13.03 25.78 9.37
N MET A 758 12.21 24.74 9.15
CA MET A 758 10.92 24.86 8.47
C MET A 758 9.98 25.83 9.20
N VAL A 759 9.89 25.74 10.54
CA VAL A 759 9.06 26.63 11.36
C VAL A 759 9.58 28.06 11.29
N ALA A 760 10.89 28.29 11.36
CA ALA A 760 11.49 29.60 11.24
C ALA A 760 11.16 30.24 9.90
N VAL A 761 11.44 29.55 8.78
CA VAL A 761 11.14 30.04 7.43
C VAL A 761 9.64 30.27 7.24
N SER A 762 8.80 29.33 7.68
CA SER A 762 7.35 29.47 7.62
C SER A 762 6.83 30.66 8.42
N SER A 763 7.36 30.90 9.62
CA SER A 763 6.97 32.03 10.45
C SER A 763 7.38 33.37 9.82
N ILE A 764 8.53 33.43 9.16
CA ILE A 764 9.03 34.61 8.42
C ILE A 764 8.14 34.86 7.19
N LEU A 765 7.79 33.82 6.43
CA LEU A 765 6.86 33.93 5.29
C LEU A 765 5.44 34.30 5.74
N LEU A 766 4.98 33.77 6.86
CA LEU A 766 3.67 34.07 7.41
C LEU A 766 3.58 35.53 7.90
N THR A 767 4.59 36.00 8.63
CA THR A 767 4.65 37.40 9.10
C THR A 767 4.75 38.36 7.93
N THR A 768 5.55 38.07 6.91
CA THR A 768 5.59 38.91 5.69
C THR A 768 4.26 38.95 4.96
N LYS A 769 3.58 37.81 4.78
CA LYS A 769 2.23 37.76 4.18
C LYS A 769 1.21 38.56 4.99
N LEU A 770 1.24 38.44 6.33
CA LEU A 770 0.35 39.17 7.24
C LEU A 770 0.59 40.68 7.16
N ARG A 771 1.85 41.11 7.16
CA ARG A 771 2.21 42.54 7.07
C ARG A 771 1.88 43.15 5.70
N LEU A 772 1.96 42.35 4.64
CA LEU A 772 1.61 42.76 3.27
C LEU A 772 0.11 42.60 2.93
N GLN A 773 -0.72 42.20 3.91
CA GLN A 773 -2.17 41.95 3.74
C GLN A 773 -2.49 40.98 2.58
N ARG A 774 -1.61 40.02 2.30
CA ARG A 774 -1.83 39.02 1.25
C ARG A 774 -2.50 37.77 1.83
N ASN A 775 -3.15 37.01 0.95
CA ASN A 775 -3.78 35.75 1.35
C ASN A 775 -2.77 34.80 2.01
N ARG A 776 -3.06 34.41 3.26
CA ARG A 776 -2.25 33.46 4.06
C ARG A 776 -2.00 32.11 3.34
N GLN A 777 -2.90 31.74 2.43
CA GLN A 777 -2.87 30.48 1.67
C GLN A 777 -2.11 30.58 0.33
N SER A 778 -1.61 31.76 -0.05
CA SER A 778 -0.80 31.89 -1.27
C SER A 778 0.53 31.15 -1.10
N LEU A 779 0.91 30.39 -2.13
CA LEU A 779 2.11 29.55 -2.15
C LEU A 779 3.33 30.38 -2.59
N TRP A 780 4.31 30.56 -1.71
CA TRP A 780 5.60 31.22 -2.03
C TRP A 780 6.73 30.18 -2.08
N THR A 781 6.57 29.14 -2.90
CA THR A 781 7.49 27.99 -2.94
C THR A 781 8.91 28.36 -3.30
N ASN A 782 9.10 29.25 -4.29
CA ASN A 782 10.42 29.70 -4.72
C ASN A 782 11.17 30.46 -3.60
N ASP A 783 10.45 31.28 -2.84
CA ASP A 783 11.05 32.03 -1.72
C ASP A 783 11.32 31.09 -0.54
N ALA A 784 10.45 30.11 -0.30
CA ALA A 784 10.67 29.07 0.71
C ALA A 784 11.90 28.21 0.40
N GLU A 785 12.05 27.74 -0.85
CA GLU A 785 13.21 26.96 -1.30
C GLU A 785 14.51 27.77 -1.20
N ARG A 786 14.48 29.04 -1.61
CA ARG A 786 15.63 29.95 -1.46
C ARG A 786 16.02 30.13 0.00
N LEU A 787 15.06 30.32 0.90
CA LEU A 787 15.32 30.48 2.32
C LEU A 787 15.79 29.18 2.99
N MET A 788 15.31 28.01 2.58
CA MET A 788 15.79 26.71 3.05
C MET A 788 17.22 26.40 2.58
N SER A 789 17.62 26.89 1.40
CA SER A 789 18.97 26.70 0.87
C SER A 789 20.05 27.54 1.57
N LEU A 790 19.65 28.46 2.45
CA LEU A 790 20.59 29.27 3.24
C LEU A 790 21.03 28.50 4.49
N ASP A 791 22.34 28.51 4.76
CA ASP A 791 22.87 28.06 6.05
C ASP A 791 22.54 29.09 7.14
N LEU A 792 21.56 28.77 7.99
CA LEU A 792 21.11 29.67 9.06
C LEU A 792 22.18 29.92 10.13
N THR A 793 23.23 29.10 10.17
CA THR A 793 24.37 29.25 11.09
C THR A 793 25.26 30.43 10.74
N ASN A 794 25.36 30.80 9.45
CA ASN A 794 26.22 31.88 8.95
C ASN A 794 25.44 33.05 8.32
N THR A 795 24.11 32.97 8.28
CA THR A 795 23.27 33.94 7.56
C THR A 795 22.89 35.12 8.47
N SER A 796 23.19 36.35 8.01
CA SER A 796 22.74 37.56 8.71
C SER A 796 21.22 37.78 8.52
N PRO A 797 20.49 38.25 9.56
CA PRO A 797 19.06 38.59 9.46
C PRO A 797 18.74 39.57 8.31
N GLN A 798 19.69 40.44 7.99
CA GLN A 798 19.59 41.40 6.89
C GLN A 798 19.56 40.73 5.51
N ARG A 799 20.30 39.63 5.32
CA ARG A 799 20.33 38.87 4.07
C ARG A 799 19.01 38.13 3.82
N VAL A 800 18.36 37.64 4.87
CA VAL A 800 17.03 37.03 4.77
C VAL A 800 15.99 38.05 4.31
N VAL A 801 16.01 39.25 4.89
CA VAL A 801 15.07 40.31 4.52
C VAL A 801 15.35 40.84 3.12
N SER A 802 16.61 41.01 2.71
CA SER A 802 16.93 41.46 1.36
C SER A 802 16.52 40.47 0.27
N LEU A 803 16.59 39.16 0.55
CA LEU A 803 16.09 38.13 -0.36
C LEU A 803 14.57 38.22 -0.53
N ILE A 804 13.83 38.47 0.56
CA ILE A 804 12.38 38.64 0.47
C ILE A 804 12.03 39.96 -0.24
N GLU A 805 12.79 41.03 -0.01
CA GLU A 805 12.62 42.31 -0.71
C GLU A 805 12.87 42.22 -2.22
N SER A 806 13.79 41.34 -2.65
CA SER A 806 14.05 41.10 -4.07
C SER A 806 12.84 40.51 -4.79
N SER A 807 12.03 39.71 -4.09
CA SER A 807 10.80 39.11 -4.62
C SER A 807 9.58 40.01 -4.39
N HIS A 808 9.55 40.79 -3.30
CA HIS A 808 8.41 41.60 -2.89
C HIS A 808 8.85 42.96 -2.33
N GLN A 809 8.51 44.04 -3.03
CA GLN A 809 8.75 45.40 -2.53
C GLN A 809 7.95 45.65 -1.23
N MET A 810 8.64 46.11 -0.18
CA MET A 810 8.07 46.37 1.14
C MET A 810 8.29 47.82 1.60
N PRO A 811 7.31 48.45 2.28
CA PRO A 811 7.51 49.72 2.97
C PRO A 811 8.58 49.62 4.08
N SER A 812 9.28 50.71 4.35
CA SER A 812 10.41 50.74 5.31
C SER A 812 10.06 50.33 6.73
N THR A 813 8.86 50.67 7.20
CA THR A 813 8.34 50.27 8.51
C THR A 813 8.08 48.76 8.60
N THR A 814 7.63 48.15 7.50
CA THR A 814 7.40 46.70 7.40
C THR A 814 8.72 45.94 7.35
N ARG A 815 9.74 46.49 6.67
CA ARG A 815 11.10 45.94 6.65
C ARG A 815 11.72 45.90 8.03
N GLN A 816 11.65 47.00 8.79
CA GLN A 816 12.19 47.06 10.15
C GLN A 816 11.48 46.07 11.08
N GLY A 817 10.13 46.04 11.04
CA GLY A 817 9.37 45.06 11.83
C GLY A 817 9.63 43.60 11.43
N LEU A 818 9.99 43.34 10.17
CA LEU A 818 10.42 42.00 9.73
C LEU A 818 11.84 41.69 10.20
N LEU A 819 12.78 42.63 10.10
CA LEU A 819 14.14 42.46 10.61
C LEU A 819 14.12 42.13 12.10
N ASP A 820 13.33 42.86 12.90
CA ASP A 820 13.17 42.61 14.34
C ASP A 820 12.55 41.24 14.65
N PHE A 821 11.71 40.72 13.76
CA PHE A 821 11.14 39.39 13.91
C PHE A 821 12.17 38.30 13.53
N VAL A 822 12.89 38.48 12.42
CA VAL A 822 13.92 37.55 11.95
C VAL A 822 15.05 37.45 12.98
N THR A 823 15.49 38.56 13.58
CA THR A 823 16.53 38.55 14.62
C THR A 823 16.14 37.75 15.85
N ARG A 824 14.84 37.61 16.14
CA ARG A 824 14.33 36.84 17.30
C ARG A 824 14.04 35.37 17.01
N VAL A 825 13.74 35.02 15.76
CA VAL A 825 13.39 33.63 15.37
C VAL A 825 14.60 32.83 14.89
N LEU A 826 15.53 33.47 14.19
CA LEU A 826 16.66 32.81 13.54
C LEU A 826 17.67 32.17 14.53
N PRO A 827 17.98 32.77 15.71
CA PRO A 827 18.89 32.16 16.68
C PRO A 827 18.43 30.78 17.17
N ALA A 828 17.14 30.59 17.42
CA ALA A 828 16.62 29.30 17.89
C ALA A 828 16.75 28.18 16.84
N ALA A 829 16.62 28.51 15.55
CA ALA A 829 16.85 27.56 14.48
C ALA A 829 18.35 27.28 14.26
N ALA A 830 19.19 28.32 14.35
CA ALA A 830 20.64 28.20 14.20
C ALA A 830 21.29 27.41 15.36
N ALA A 831 20.82 27.62 16.58
CA ALA A 831 21.27 26.89 17.76
C ALA A 831 20.90 25.40 17.65
N ALA A 832 19.67 25.08 17.21
CA ALA A 832 19.25 23.70 16.96
C ALA A 832 20.10 23.01 15.86
N THR A 833 20.46 23.72 14.78
CA THR A 833 21.34 23.16 13.74
C THR A 833 22.77 22.98 14.23
N ASN A 834 23.29 23.91 15.04
CA ASN A 834 24.63 23.81 15.63
C ASN A 834 24.71 22.64 16.62
N ASN A 835 23.68 22.46 17.44
CA ASN A 835 23.59 21.35 18.38
C ASN A 835 23.63 19.99 17.64
N ALA A 836 22.84 19.84 16.57
CA ALA A 836 22.86 18.65 15.74
C ALA A 836 24.21 18.42 15.04
N ALA A 837 24.85 19.48 14.53
CA ALA A 837 26.15 19.40 13.85
C ALA A 837 27.30 19.08 14.83
N ASN A 838 27.34 19.75 15.99
CA ASN A 838 28.35 19.53 17.02
C ASN A 838 28.27 18.11 17.56
N THR A 839 27.05 17.62 17.86
CA THR A 839 26.86 16.24 18.35
C THR A 839 27.27 15.20 17.31
N ASP A 840 27.00 15.44 16.02
CA ASP A 840 27.42 14.54 14.94
C ASP A 840 28.95 14.56 14.77
N GLN A 841 29.57 15.73 14.91
CA GLN A 841 31.02 15.88 14.90
C GLN A 841 31.67 15.17 16.10
N ASP A 842 31.12 15.32 17.30
CA ASP A 842 31.60 14.68 18.53
C ASP A 842 31.45 13.15 18.47
N ARG A 843 30.39 12.66 17.83
CA ARG A 843 30.26 11.23 17.54
C ARG A 843 31.36 10.77 16.59
N GLN A 844 31.64 11.53 15.54
CA GLN A 844 32.65 11.16 14.57
C GLN A 844 34.06 11.19 15.18
N THR A 845 34.35 12.12 16.07
CA THR A 845 35.62 12.13 16.81
C THR A 845 35.69 10.94 17.78
N ALA A 846 34.61 10.60 18.48
CA ALA A 846 34.56 9.41 19.34
C ALA A 846 34.80 8.10 18.55
N ILE A 847 34.19 7.98 17.37
CA ILE A 847 34.42 6.86 16.44
C ILE A 847 35.89 6.82 16.00
N GLN A 848 36.49 7.97 15.66
CA GLN A 848 37.90 8.06 15.25
C GLN A 848 38.88 7.72 16.37
N GLU A 849 38.53 8.03 17.62
CA GLU A 849 39.35 7.78 18.80
C GLU A 849 39.10 6.40 19.43
N GLU A 850 38.21 5.59 18.85
CA GLU A 850 37.75 4.29 19.39
C GLU A 850 37.20 4.40 20.83
N ARG A 851 36.64 5.56 21.18
CA ARG A 851 36.00 5.79 22.48
C ARG A 851 34.51 5.49 22.40
N PRO A 852 33.90 4.89 23.45
CA PRO A 852 32.45 4.78 23.50
C PRO A 852 31.86 6.19 23.47
N PHE A 853 30.98 6.44 22.51
CA PHE A 853 30.25 7.70 22.44
C PHE A 853 29.22 7.70 23.57
N ASP A 854 29.50 8.48 24.62
CA ASP A 854 28.58 8.70 25.73
C ASP A 854 28.02 10.13 25.65
N PRO A 855 26.80 10.31 25.12
CA PRO A 855 26.19 11.63 24.96
C PRO A 855 25.82 12.26 26.31
N SER A 856 25.79 11.48 27.40
CA SER A 856 25.52 12.00 28.74
C SER A 856 26.69 12.79 29.34
N SER A 857 27.90 12.59 28.79
CA SER A 857 29.14 13.27 29.19
C SER A 857 29.35 14.63 28.50
N ILE A 858 28.55 14.95 27.47
CA ILE A 858 28.57 16.24 26.80
C ILE A 858 28.03 17.26 27.81
N ALA A 859 28.94 17.99 28.45
CA ALA A 859 28.63 18.93 29.52
C ALA A 859 27.47 19.87 29.12
N GLU A 860 26.44 19.94 29.98
CA GLU A 860 25.33 20.90 29.85
C GLU A 860 25.80 22.37 29.80
N ASP A 861 27.08 22.64 30.08
CA ASP A 861 27.72 23.95 30.09
C ASP A 861 28.06 24.50 28.69
N GLY A 862 28.11 23.65 27.65
CA GLY A 862 28.45 24.07 26.27
C GLY A 862 27.26 24.22 25.31
N VAL A 863 26.08 23.71 25.68
CA VAL A 863 24.88 23.76 24.83
C VAL A 863 24.14 25.07 25.12
N SER A 864 24.16 26.00 24.16
CA SER A 864 23.38 27.23 24.25
C SER A 864 21.91 26.88 24.51
N LYS A 865 21.36 27.30 25.66
CA LYS A 865 19.94 27.19 26.01
C LYS A 865 19.04 28.12 25.17
N GLU A 866 19.41 28.32 23.90
CA GLU A 866 18.74 29.18 22.93
C GLU A 866 17.86 28.38 21.95
N ASP A 867 17.84 27.04 22.04
CA ASP A 867 17.03 26.10 21.20
C ASP A 867 15.50 26.15 21.46
N VAL A 868 14.96 27.32 21.82
CA VAL A 868 13.55 27.52 22.17
C VAL A 868 13.00 28.74 21.44
N PHE A 869 11.86 28.58 20.77
CA PHE A 869 11.14 29.71 20.21
C PHE A 869 10.43 30.48 21.32
N HIS A 870 10.75 31.77 21.43
CA HIS A 870 10.11 32.70 22.36
C HIS A 870 8.93 33.47 21.69
N GLU A 871 8.91 33.52 20.36
CA GLU A 871 7.89 34.21 19.58
C GLU A 871 6.57 33.43 19.48
N GLN A 872 5.44 34.13 19.67
CA GLN A 872 4.11 33.52 19.69
C GLN A 872 3.72 32.86 18.34
N ILE A 873 4.16 33.46 17.24
CA ILE A 873 3.86 32.94 15.89
C ILE A 873 4.65 31.66 15.63
N ALA A 874 5.94 31.63 15.95
CA ALA A 874 6.78 30.45 15.77
C ALA A 874 6.32 29.28 16.66
N THR A 875 5.99 29.56 17.92
CA THR A 875 5.44 28.55 18.85
C THR A 875 4.09 28.00 18.41
N PHE A 876 3.21 28.84 17.86
CA PHE A 876 1.93 28.40 17.27
C PHE A 876 2.15 27.49 16.05
N VAL A 877 3.05 27.87 15.15
CA VAL A 877 3.37 27.08 13.94
C VAL A 877 3.99 25.73 14.33
N LEU A 878 4.91 25.71 15.30
CA LEU A 878 5.49 24.47 15.84
C LEU A 878 4.44 23.58 16.50
N LYS A 879 3.56 24.14 17.33
CA LYS A 879 2.46 23.39 17.96
C LYS A 879 1.51 22.79 16.92
N SER A 880 1.22 23.55 15.86
CA SER A 880 0.37 23.10 14.76
C SER A 880 1.04 22.01 13.92
N LEU A 881 2.35 22.12 13.66
CA LEU A 881 3.14 21.10 13.00
C LEU A 881 3.11 19.79 13.82
N ARG A 882 3.38 19.90 15.12
CA ARG A 882 3.36 18.76 16.05
C ARG A 882 2.03 18.03 16.04
N GLU A 883 0.92 18.77 16.11
CA GLU A 883 -0.42 18.17 16.10
C GLU A 883 -0.74 17.49 14.75
N HIS A 884 -0.32 18.09 13.63
CA HIS A 884 -0.49 17.48 12.32
C HIS A 884 0.33 16.18 12.16
N VAL A 885 1.59 16.19 12.60
CA VAL A 885 2.46 15.00 12.58
C VAL A 885 1.88 13.90 13.48
N PHE A 886 1.38 14.26 14.67
CA PHE A 886 0.69 13.33 15.56
C PHE A 886 -0.57 12.72 14.94
N GLN A 887 -1.42 13.52 14.29
CA GLN A 887 -2.61 13.01 13.59
C GLN A 887 -2.26 12.03 12.47
N ARG A 888 -1.14 12.25 11.77
CA ARG A 888 -0.67 11.32 10.74
C ARG A 888 -0.07 10.04 11.30
N LEU A 889 0.68 10.12 12.40
CA LEU A 889 1.31 8.95 13.03
C LEU A 889 0.32 8.10 13.85
N SER A 890 -0.73 8.72 14.41
CA SER A 890 -1.78 8.02 15.16
C SER A 890 -2.81 7.30 14.28
N ALA A 891 -2.91 7.66 12.99
CA ALA A 891 -3.83 7.03 12.05
C ALA A 891 -3.55 5.53 11.89
N ALA A 892 -4.47 4.69 12.38
CA ALA A 892 -4.30 3.24 12.40
C ALA A 892 -4.82 2.59 11.11
N SER A 893 -5.87 3.14 10.50
CA SER A 893 -6.45 2.61 9.26
C SER A 893 -5.80 3.18 8.00
N THR A 894 -5.67 2.36 6.96
CA THR A 894 -5.20 2.81 5.63
C THR A 894 -6.07 3.93 5.07
N ALA A 895 -7.39 3.88 5.33
CA ALA A 895 -8.32 4.94 4.92
C ALA A 895 -8.09 6.24 5.69
N GLU A 896 -7.73 6.17 6.97
CA GLU A 896 -7.39 7.34 7.80
C GLU A 896 -6.05 7.94 7.37
N LYS A 897 -5.04 7.12 7.08
CA LYS A 897 -3.75 7.58 6.54
C LYS A 897 -3.95 8.31 5.22
N VAL A 898 -4.73 7.74 4.28
CA VAL A 898 -5.05 8.38 2.98
C VAL A 898 -5.85 9.67 3.16
N ARG A 899 -6.79 9.71 4.11
CA ARG A 899 -7.54 10.93 4.41
C ARG A 899 -6.63 12.02 4.99
N ALA A 900 -5.76 11.67 5.93
CA ALA A 900 -4.81 12.59 6.55
C ALA A 900 -3.76 13.11 5.57
N THR A 901 -3.28 12.29 4.63
CA THR A 901 -2.38 12.75 3.56
C THR A 901 -3.10 13.68 2.59
N THR A 902 -4.35 13.39 2.24
CA THR A 902 -5.14 14.21 1.31
C THR A 902 -5.53 15.55 1.93
N SER A 903 -5.81 15.60 3.24
CA SER A 903 -6.11 16.84 3.97
C SER A 903 -4.88 17.63 4.39
N ALA A 904 -3.68 17.04 4.33
CA ALA A 904 -2.43 17.64 4.82
C ALA A 904 -2.17 19.04 4.23
N ALA A 905 -2.34 19.20 2.92
CA ALA A 905 -2.16 20.49 2.26
C ALA A 905 -3.11 21.57 2.81
N GLN A 906 -4.37 21.20 3.10
CA GLN A 906 -5.35 22.13 3.65
C GLN A 906 -5.06 22.48 5.12
N VAL A 907 -4.67 21.49 5.93
CA VAL A 907 -4.36 21.68 7.35
C VAL A 907 -3.09 22.53 7.51
N LEU A 908 -2.02 22.23 6.76
CA LEU A 908 -0.78 23.00 6.77
C LEU A 908 -0.98 24.40 6.19
N ALA A 909 -1.80 24.57 5.15
CA ALA A 909 -2.17 25.91 4.66
C ALA A 909 -2.92 26.75 5.70
N ARG A 910 -3.75 26.12 6.54
CA ARG A 910 -4.42 26.79 7.67
C ARG A 910 -3.44 27.11 8.81
N ALA A 911 -2.41 26.29 9.01
CA ALA A 911 -1.34 26.55 9.97
C ALA A 911 -0.33 27.62 9.49
N GLY A 912 -0.31 27.94 8.19
CA GLY A 912 0.62 28.90 7.60
C GLY A 912 1.89 28.30 7.00
N MET A 913 1.87 26.99 6.70
CA MET A 913 2.98 26.24 6.06
C MET A 913 2.56 25.53 4.75
N PRO A 914 1.87 26.20 3.80
CA PRO A 914 1.45 25.53 2.57
C PRO A 914 2.63 25.10 1.67
N GLU A 915 3.82 25.67 1.83
CA GLU A 915 5.01 25.38 1.02
C GLU A 915 5.71 24.07 1.41
N PHE A 916 5.57 23.64 2.67
CA PHE A 916 6.38 22.56 3.24
C PHE A 916 5.68 21.20 3.28
N VAL A 917 4.59 21.01 2.51
CA VAL A 917 3.83 19.75 2.52
C VAL A 917 4.70 18.54 2.16
N GLY A 918 5.62 18.69 1.19
CA GLY A 918 6.57 17.64 0.81
C GLY A 918 7.56 17.28 1.91
N HIS A 919 8.28 18.29 2.43
CA HIS A 919 9.25 18.12 3.52
C HIS A 919 8.63 17.56 4.80
N VAL A 920 7.42 18.02 5.17
CA VAL A 920 6.67 17.46 6.31
C VAL A 920 6.24 16.02 6.03
N GLY A 921 5.94 15.68 4.78
CA GLY A 921 5.67 14.30 4.35
C GLY A 921 6.87 13.38 4.57
N GLU A 922 8.06 13.78 4.10
CA GLU A 922 9.30 13.02 4.28
C GLU A 922 9.65 12.84 5.77
N MET A 923 9.46 13.88 6.58
CA MET A 923 9.64 13.81 8.03
C MET A 923 8.69 12.81 8.69
N VAL A 924 7.40 12.82 8.31
CA VAL A 924 6.40 11.86 8.82
C VAL A 924 6.77 10.44 8.43
N ASP A 925 7.18 10.23 7.17
CA ASP A 925 7.55 8.90 6.68
C ASP A 925 8.79 8.36 7.40
N LEU A 926 9.77 9.22 7.71
CA LEU A 926 10.94 8.85 8.49
C LEU A 926 10.57 8.50 9.94
N LEU A 927 9.74 9.31 10.61
CA LEU A 927 9.24 9.00 11.95
C LEU A 927 8.40 7.71 11.97
N GLU A 928 7.64 7.41 10.92
CA GLU A 928 6.90 6.16 10.79
C GLU A 928 7.85 4.96 10.65
N ARG A 929 8.98 5.10 9.96
CA ARG A 929 10.00 4.03 9.88
C ARG A 929 10.69 3.79 11.22
N ILE A 930 11.15 4.85 11.91
CA ILE A 930 11.75 4.73 13.26
C ILE A 930 10.79 3.98 14.18
N ARG A 931 9.54 4.45 14.23
CA ARG A 931 8.48 3.85 15.02
C ARG A 931 8.24 2.38 14.72
N ASN A 932 8.21 1.99 13.44
CA ASN A 932 7.96 0.60 13.06
C ASN A 932 9.11 -0.32 13.45
N VAL A 933 10.36 0.17 13.41
CA VAL A 933 11.54 -0.61 13.79
C VAL A 933 11.61 -0.73 15.31
N ASP A 934 11.47 0.37 16.03
CA ASP A 934 11.52 0.41 17.50
C ASP A 934 10.37 -0.37 18.14
N LEU A 935 9.12 -0.25 17.65
CA LEU A 935 8.01 -1.07 18.17
C LEU A 935 8.22 -2.56 17.93
N LYS A 936 8.77 -2.97 16.79
CA LYS A 936 9.04 -4.39 16.50
C LYS A 936 10.19 -4.95 17.33
N ALA A 937 11.21 -4.13 17.59
CA ALA A 937 12.33 -4.51 18.44
C ALA A 937 11.89 -4.55 19.91
N HIS A 938 11.15 -3.55 20.40
CA HIS A 938 10.94 -3.36 21.83
C HIS A 938 9.52 -3.65 22.35
N GLU A 939 8.66 -4.30 21.55
CA GLU A 939 7.31 -4.74 21.93
C GLU A 939 7.20 -5.34 23.36
N PRO A 940 8.03 -6.32 23.78
CA PRO A 940 7.87 -6.95 25.09
C PRO A 940 8.08 -5.99 26.26
N TRP A 941 8.97 -4.99 26.13
CA TRP A 941 9.20 -4.00 27.19
C TRP A 941 8.10 -2.94 27.21
N TYR A 942 7.57 -2.55 26.05
CA TYR A 942 6.42 -1.64 26.01
C TYR A 942 5.15 -2.27 26.58
N ASP A 943 4.93 -3.56 26.34
CA ASP A 943 3.82 -4.30 26.95
C ASP A 943 3.97 -4.40 28.47
N GLN A 944 5.19 -4.62 28.97
CA GLN A 944 5.47 -4.58 30.41
C GLN A 944 5.20 -3.20 31.01
N ILE A 945 5.68 -2.13 30.38
CA ILE A 945 5.43 -0.74 30.84
C ILE A 945 3.92 -0.43 30.82
N ALA A 946 3.21 -0.84 29.77
CA ALA A 946 1.76 -0.65 29.67
C ALA A 946 0.98 -1.46 30.73
N ALA A 947 1.49 -2.64 31.13
CA ALA A 947 0.89 -3.49 32.15
C ALA A 947 1.23 -3.08 33.59
N GLU A 948 2.33 -2.37 33.83
CA GLU A 948 2.73 -1.85 35.15
C GLU A 948 2.00 -0.56 35.55
N ASP A 949 1.44 0.20 34.59
CA ASP A 949 0.74 1.48 34.83
C ASP A 949 -0.82 1.42 34.91
N PRO A 950 -1.54 0.34 35.34
CA PRO A 950 -3.00 0.38 35.44
C PRO A 950 -3.52 1.12 36.68
N HIS A 951 -2.66 1.46 37.65
CA HIS A 951 -3.03 2.09 38.91
C HIS A 951 -1.99 3.12 39.39
N GLU A 952 -2.03 4.33 38.84
CA GLU A 952 -1.71 5.58 39.57
C GLU A 952 -2.77 6.63 39.25
#